data_AF-A0A6B3QTN8-F1
#
_entry.id   AF-A0A6B3QTN8-F1
#
_cell.length_a   1.000
_cell.length_b   1.000
_cell.length_c   1.000
_cell.angle_alpha   90.00
_cell.angle_beta   90.00
_cell.angle_gamma   90.00
#
_symmetry.space_group_name_H-M   'P 1'
#
loop_
_entity.id
_entity.type
_entity.pdbx_description
1 polymer ?
#
loop_
_entity_poly.entity_id
_entity_poly.type
_entity_poly.pdbx_seq_one_letter_code
_entity_poly.pdbx_strand_id
1 'polypeptide(L)'
;MAQGTVQVTHTGTSRWRRRTGEYASLAAALEAAADGDVLTVAPGTYRENLVVQRAVTLRGPEGAQGSVRIAPADGVPLTVRASAVIQDLHVEGQDAAAPAVLVEDGTPELLGLRVVARSASGIEVRGGARPTVRRCTVDNPAGVGIAVLDGGGGVFEECEVVAAGQAGVAVRSGAHPRLERCRVHHAAGSGLTATGEGSALEAVGCEVYEVRGSGVQVTGRATAHLTDCDVHRTTGDGVTLDTDAVLTLADCRIHDIPENAVDLRSRSVLTLTRTTVRQFGRNGLSVWDPGTRVDANQCEIFDSTGDYPAVWVSDGATAVLDSCRVHDVPDALFVLDRGSRADVVDSDLSQVRNTAVSVSDGATAQLDDCRIRDAATGAWFRDHGSGGTLNNCTLDGNRTGVIVTKGADPTIERCTVDSPSEAGVYVSAGGRGSFLNCRVTGSAGYGFHVIDGCRTTLRKCRTERCARGGYEFADGGPDSAYDSGPLVEDCTSDESTGLTAPAAAPEPVVQTAAQSPGLLGSIPGQRTTEQEPLIAGTAPAEPARTSKAVLGELDALVGLDSVKREVRALTDMIEVGRRRQRAGLKAASVKRHLVFTGSPGTGKTTVARLYGEILASLGVLDKGHLVEVSRVDLVGEHIGSTAIRTQEAFQRAHGGVLFIDEAYALSPEDAGRDFGKEAIDTLVKLMEDQREAVVVIVAGYTAEMERFLSVNPGVASRFSRTITFGDYGPGELLRIVEQQADEHEYRLAPGTSEALTKYFTEIPKGPAFGNGRTARQTFEAMVERHASRVAQLPDPSTDDLTLLYPEDLPELP
;
A
#
# COMPACT_ATOMS: atom_id res chain seq x y z
N MET A 1 29.36 -47.48 14.57
CA MET A 1 29.09 -48.85 14.10
C MET A 1 27.60 -48.91 13.76
N ALA A 2 27.13 -49.22 12.56
CA ALA A 2 27.77 -49.95 11.46
C ALA A 2 28.08 -49.07 10.24
N GLN A 3 29.36 -49.07 9.81
CA GLN A 3 29.70 -49.03 8.39
C GLN A 3 29.19 -50.36 7.82
N GLY A 4 27.91 -50.41 7.48
CA GLY A 4 27.30 -51.58 6.84
C GLY A 4 27.71 -51.62 5.38
N THR A 5 27.95 -52.81 4.85
CA THR A 5 28.08 -53.01 3.41
C THR A 5 26.81 -52.50 2.72
N VAL A 6 26.98 -51.68 1.69
CA VAL A 6 25.88 -51.16 0.88
C VAL A 6 25.57 -52.21 -0.17
N GLN A 7 24.37 -52.80 -0.07
CA GLN A 7 23.90 -53.68 -1.14
C GLN A 7 23.33 -52.85 -2.28
N VAL A 8 23.96 -52.98 -3.44
CA VAL A 8 23.49 -52.39 -4.69
C VAL A 8 23.27 -53.49 -5.72
N THR A 9 22.09 -53.52 -6.30
CA THR A 9 21.78 -54.46 -7.39
C THR A 9 21.93 -53.75 -8.73
N HIS A 10 22.88 -54.20 -9.54
CA HIS A 10 23.03 -53.78 -10.93
C HIS A 10 22.07 -54.58 -11.80
N THR A 11 21.13 -53.92 -12.48
CA THR A 11 20.15 -54.61 -13.36
C THR A 11 20.36 -54.33 -14.85
N GLY A 12 21.50 -53.75 -15.22
CA GLY A 12 21.86 -53.36 -16.58
C GLY A 12 21.74 -54.46 -17.65
N THR A 13 21.75 -54.05 -18.91
CA THR A 13 21.49 -54.90 -20.10
C THR A 13 22.58 -55.96 -20.34
N SER A 14 23.79 -55.76 -19.81
CA SER A 14 24.87 -56.75 -19.88
C SER A 14 24.65 -57.92 -18.92
N ARG A 15 24.51 -59.14 -19.47
CA ARG A 15 24.40 -60.40 -18.70
C ARG A 15 25.53 -60.62 -17.69
N TRP A 16 26.71 -60.01 -17.89
CA TRP A 16 27.87 -60.14 -17.01
C TRP A 16 27.84 -59.18 -15.81
N ARG A 17 27.03 -58.12 -15.87
CA ARG A 17 26.93 -57.07 -14.84
C ARG A 17 25.72 -57.21 -13.93
N ARG A 18 24.78 -58.12 -14.20
CA ARG A 18 23.67 -58.44 -13.27
C ARG A 18 24.22 -59.14 -12.03
N ARG A 19 24.60 -58.36 -11.03
CA ARG A 19 25.13 -58.82 -9.75
C ARG A 19 24.61 -57.92 -8.64
N THR A 20 24.19 -58.54 -7.54
CA THR A 20 24.09 -57.84 -6.25
C THR A 20 25.49 -57.77 -5.69
N GLY A 21 26.05 -56.56 -5.60
CA GLY A 21 27.35 -56.31 -5.03
C GLY A 21 27.22 -55.72 -3.63
N GLU A 22 28.07 -56.16 -2.72
CA GLU A 22 28.29 -55.48 -1.44
C GLU A 22 29.43 -54.48 -1.62
N TYR A 23 29.12 -53.20 -1.49
CA TYR A 23 30.08 -52.11 -1.58
C TYR A 23 30.39 -51.56 -0.19
N ALA A 24 31.58 -50.97 -0.02
CA ALA A 24 31.94 -50.32 1.24
C ALA A 24 31.12 -49.04 1.51
N SER A 25 30.61 -48.41 0.45
CA SER A 25 29.80 -47.18 0.51
C SER A 25 28.99 -47.02 -0.79
N LEU A 26 28.01 -46.12 -0.81
CA LEU A 26 27.27 -45.75 -2.02
C LEU A 26 28.18 -45.03 -3.03
N ALA A 27 29.09 -44.17 -2.56
CA ALA A 27 30.09 -43.54 -3.42
C ALA A 27 30.96 -44.59 -4.14
N ALA A 28 31.39 -45.64 -3.44
CA ALA A 28 32.13 -46.74 -4.06
C ALA A 28 31.31 -47.51 -5.11
N ALA A 29 29.99 -47.64 -4.91
CA ALA A 29 29.10 -48.24 -5.90
C ALA A 29 28.94 -47.36 -7.15
N LEU A 30 28.79 -46.04 -6.97
CA LEU A 30 28.74 -45.06 -8.06
C LEU A 30 30.06 -45.03 -8.87
N GLU A 31 31.19 -45.11 -8.19
CA GLU A 31 32.53 -45.21 -8.81
C GLU A 31 32.69 -46.49 -9.65
N ALA A 32 32.08 -47.60 -9.24
CA ALA A 32 32.11 -48.86 -9.99
C ALA A 32 31.08 -48.93 -11.15
N ALA A 33 30.05 -48.09 -11.11
CA ALA A 33 28.99 -48.07 -12.10
C ALA A 33 29.47 -47.48 -13.44
N ALA A 34 28.89 -47.95 -14.54
CA ALA A 34 29.05 -47.39 -15.87
C ALA A 34 27.76 -46.68 -16.33
N ASP A 35 27.86 -45.85 -17.37
CA ASP A 35 26.68 -45.21 -17.95
C ASP A 35 25.63 -46.24 -18.37
N GLY A 36 24.37 -45.94 -18.05
CA GLY A 36 23.21 -46.81 -18.26
C GLY A 36 23.01 -47.89 -17.19
N ASP A 37 23.89 -48.01 -16.19
CA ASP A 37 23.68 -48.93 -15.07
C ASP A 37 22.52 -48.45 -14.18
N VAL A 38 21.69 -49.40 -13.73
CA VAL A 38 20.62 -49.18 -12.76
C VAL A 38 21.05 -49.74 -11.42
N LEU A 39 21.21 -48.84 -10.44
CA LEU A 39 21.62 -49.09 -9.07
C LEU A 39 20.40 -49.04 -8.16
N THR A 40 19.94 -50.21 -7.70
CA THR A 40 18.89 -50.29 -6.67
C THR A 40 19.53 -50.41 -5.31
N VAL A 41 19.30 -49.41 -4.45
CA VAL A 41 19.90 -49.25 -3.12
C VAL A 41 19.01 -49.90 -2.07
N ALA A 42 19.61 -50.65 -1.14
CA ALA A 42 18.88 -51.24 -0.02
C ALA A 42 18.34 -50.16 0.96
N PRO A 43 17.24 -50.42 1.69
CA PRO A 43 16.77 -49.52 2.73
C PRO A 43 17.85 -49.24 3.79
N GLY A 44 17.99 -47.98 4.20
CA GLY A 44 18.96 -47.57 5.20
C GLY A 44 19.26 -46.08 5.20
N THR A 45 20.01 -45.65 6.21
CA THR A 45 20.55 -44.29 6.31
C THR A 45 22.02 -44.29 5.93
N TYR A 46 22.36 -43.49 4.92
CA TYR A 46 23.67 -43.32 4.34
C TYR A 46 24.22 -41.95 4.73
N ARG A 47 25.33 -41.93 5.48
CA ARG A 47 25.95 -40.71 6.02
C ARG A 47 27.18 -40.32 5.22
N GLU A 48 27.03 -40.21 3.90
CA GLU A 48 28.10 -39.83 2.97
C GLU A 48 27.55 -38.84 1.94
N ASN A 49 28.41 -37.97 1.43
CA ASN A 49 28.08 -37.05 0.34
C ASN A 49 28.18 -37.80 -0.99
N LEU A 50 27.11 -37.77 -1.78
CA LEU A 50 27.06 -38.48 -3.05
C LEU A 50 27.29 -37.53 -4.22
N VAL A 51 28.22 -37.90 -5.10
CA VAL A 51 28.46 -37.18 -6.36
C VAL A 51 28.18 -38.13 -7.52
N VAL A 52 27.11 -37.87 -8.25
CA VAL A 52 26.69 -38.65 -9.42
C VAL A 52 27.30 -38.03 -10.68
N GLN A 53 28.39 -38.63 -11.16
CA GLN A 53 29.15 -38.14 -12.33
C GLN A 53 28.89 -38.96 -13.60
N ARG A 54 28.08 -40.01 -13.53
CA ARG A 54 27.77 -40.92 -14.64
C ARG A 54 26.28 -40.97 -14.89
N ALA A 55 25.88 -41.27 -16.13
CA ALA A 55 24.48 -41.35 -16.53
C ALA A 55 23.84 -42.67 -16.06
N VAL A 56 23.68 -42.81 -14.74
CA VAL A 56 23.14 -44.00 -14.07
C VAL A 56 21.70 -43.77 -13.61
N THR A 57 20.97 -44.84 -13.32
CA THR A 57 19.70 -44.76 -12.57
C THR A 57 19.96 -45.16 -11.13
N LEU A 58 19.83 -44.24 -10.17
CA LEU A 58 19.92 -44.50 -8.74
C LEU A 58 18.52 -44.50 -8.13
N ARG A 59 18.08 -45.63 -7.58
CA ARG A 59 16.72 -45.77 -7.03
C ARG A 59 16.67 -46.55 -5.72
N GLY A 60 15.65 -46.26 -4.90
CA GLY A 60 15.26 -47.13 -3.80
C GLY A 60 14.56 -48.42 -4.28
N PRO A 61 14.24 -49.35 -3.36
CA PRO A 61 13.48 -50.55 -3.69
C PRO A 61 12.04 -50.19 -4.11
N GLU A 62 11.48 -50.96 -5.05
CA GLU A 62 10.11 -50.75 -5.52
C GLU A 62 9.10 -50.85 -4.37
N GLY A 63 8.19 -49.88 -4.28
CA GLY A 63 7.15 -49.83 -3.24
C GLY A 63 7.62 -49.34 -1.86
N ALA A 64 8.88 -48.91 -1.71
CA ALA A 64 9.46 -48.46 -0.45
C ALA A 64 9.99 -47.01 -0.53
N GLN A 65 9.13 -46.06 -0.91
CA GLN A 65 9.50 -44.64 -0.98
C GLN A 65 10.07 -44.11 0.34
N GLY A 66 11.18 -43.38 0.27
CA GLY A 66 11.85 -42.79 1.44
C GLY A 66 12.57 -43.80 2.35
N SER A 67 12.66 -45.07 1.95
CA SER A 67 13.41 -46.10 2.70
C SER A 67 14.93 -45.96 2.59
N VAL A 68 15.40 -45.24 1.57
CA VAL A 68 16.80 -44.88 1.35
C VAL A 68 17.00 -43.41 1.73
N ARG A 69 17.72 -43.16 2.83
CA ARG A 69 17.96 -41.82 3.37
C ARG A 69 19.43 -41.43 3.20
N ILE A 70 19.71 -40.35 2.47
CA ILE A 70 21.04 -39.75 2.34
C ILE A 70 21.10 -38.56 3.30
N ALA A 71 21.86 -38.70 4.38
CA ALA A 71 21.89 -37.74 5.48
C ALA A 71 23.34 -37.62 6.02
N PRO A 72 24.25 -36.98 5.26
CA PRO A 72 25.57 -36.64 5.78
C PRO A 72 25.47 -35.67 6.97
N ALA A 73 26.55 -35.56 7.74
CA ALA A 73 26.61 -34.59 8.82
C ALA A 73 26.87 -33.16 8.34
N ASP A 74 27.52 -33.00 7.18
CA ASP A 74 27.97 -31.73 6.63
C ASP A 74 28.19 -31.80 5.10
N GLY A 75 28.15 -30.66 4.42
CA GLY A 75 28.27 -30.53 2.97
C GLY A 75 26.99 -30.87 2.19
N VAL A 76 27.15 -31.10 0.88
CA VAL A 76 26.05 -31.40 -0.05
C VAL A 76 25.72 -32.90 -0.05
N PRO A 77 24.53 -33.33 0.43
CA PRO A 77 24.10 -34.73 0.41
C PRO A 77 24.09 -35.37 -0.97
N LEU A 78 23.57 -34.66 -1.98
CA LEU A 78 23.45 -35.17 -3.34
C LEU A 78 23.87 -34.11 -4.36
N THR A 79 24.98 -34.36 -5.04
CA THR A 79 25.44 -33.57 -6.19
C THR A 79 25.26 -34.38 -7.47
N VAL A 80 24.62 -33.80 -8.49
CA VAL A 80 24.39 -34.44 -9.80
C VAL A 80 25.09 -33.62 -10.90
N ARG A 81 26.00 -34.29 -11.61
CA ARG A 81 26.86 -33.72 -12.67
C ARG A 81 26.74 -34.45 -14.02
N ALA A 82 25.72 -35.31 -14.16
CA ALA A 82 25.46 -36.10 -15.35
C ALA A 82 23.95 -36.24 -15.55
N SER A 83 23.53 -36.62 -16.75
CA SER A 83 22.13 -36.95 -17.07
C SER A 83 21.72 -38.31 -16.46
N ALA A 84 21.75 -38.38 -15.13
CA ALA A 84 21.34 -39.52 -14.33
C ALA A 84 19.84 -39.44 -13.98
N VAL A 85 19.26 -40.59 -13.62
CA VAL A 85 17.90 -40.68 -13.09
C VAL A 85 18.00 -40.99 -11.60
N ILE A 86 17.54 -40.10 -10.74
CA ILE A 86 17.53 -40.27 -9.29
C ILE A 86 16.08 -40.39 -8.83
N GLN A 87 15.74 -41.51 -8.19
CA GLN A 87 14.35 -41.84 -7.92
C GLN A 87 14.09 -42.34 -6.49
N ASP A 88 12.99 -41.86 -5.89
CA ASP A 88 12.39 -42.35 -4.64
C ASP A 88 13.35 -42.32 -3.41
N LEU A 89 14.26 -41.34 -3.38
CA LEU A 89 15.22 -41.15 -2.28
C LEU A 89 14.74 -40.06 -1.30
N HIS A 90 15.11 -40.22 -0.04
CA HIS A 90 15.00 -39.18 0.98
C HIS A 90 16.37 -38.52 1.16
N VAL A 91 16.47 -37.23 0.86
CA VAL A 91 17.69 -36.44 1.00
C VAL A 91 17.54 -35.49 2.18
N GLU A 92 18.52 -35.47 3.07
CA GLU A 92 18.54 -34.56 4.20
C GLU A 92 19.80 -33.70 4.25
N GLY A 93 19.61 -32.39 4.18
CA GLY A 93 20.68 -31.40 4.31
C GLY A 93 20.64 -30.72 5.68
N GLN A 94 21.81 -30.49 6.27
CA GLN A 94 21.97 -29.79 7.55
C GLN A 94 23.01 -28.67 7.50
N ASP A 95 23.77 -28.56 6.39
CA ASP A 95 24.75 -27.50 6.17
C ASP A 95 24.03 -26.23 5.70
N ALA A 96 24.13 -25.16 6.48
CA ALA A 96 23.49 -23.87 6.21
C ALA A 96 24.12 -23.09 5.05
N ALA A 97 25.36 -23.42 4.65
CA ALA A 97 26.07 -22.75 3.56
C ALA A 97 25.99 -23.52 2.23
N ALA A 98 25.56 -24.78 2.26
CA ALA A 98 25.46 -25.64 1.08
C ALA A 98 24.00 -26.01 0.77
N PRO A 99 23.67 -26.36 -0.49
CA PRO A 99 22.37 -26.91 -0.83
C PRO A 99 22.23 -28.40 -0.43
N ALA A 100 20.99 -28.87 -0.21
CA ALA A 100 20.73 -30.28 0.06
C ALA A 100 20.81 -31.16 -1.20
N VAL A 101 20.37 -30.64 -2.35
CA VAL A 101 20.55 -31.24 -3.67
C VAL A 101 21.13 -30.19 -4.61
N LEU A 102 22.27 -30.50 -5.21
CA LEU A 102 22.94 -29.62 -6.17
C LEU A 102 22.97 -30.25 -7.57
N VAL A 103 22.48 -29.52 -8.56
CA VAL A 103 22.57 -29.90 -9.98
C VAL A 103 23.44 -28.86 -10.70
N GLU A 104 24.61 -29.28 -11.16
CA GLU A 104 25.59 -28.37 -11.79
C GLU A 104 25.68 -28.53 -13.30
N ASP A 105 25.33 -29.71 -13.83
CA ASP A 105 25.54 -30.01 -15.25
C ASP A 105 24.54 -31.03 -15.79
N GLY A 106 24.35 -31.03 -17.11
CA GLY A 106 23.52 -31.98 -17.83
C GLY A 106 22.01 -31.82 -17.61
N THR A 107 21.28 -32.91 -17.88
CA THR A 107 19.81 -32.97 -17.90
C THR A 107 19.29 -34.14 -17.04
N PRO A 108 19.58 -34.18 -15.73
CA PRO A 108 19.15 -35.31 -14.91
C PRO A 108 17.64 -35.31 -14.67
N GLU A 109 17.11 -36.49 -14.36
CA GLU A 109 15.73 -36.67 -13.91
C GLU A 109 15.71 -36.93 -12.41
N LEU A 110 15.03 -36.08 -11.65
CA LEU A 110 14.82 -36.22 -10.21
C LEU A 110 13.36 -36.57 -9.97
N LEU A 111 13.06 -37.78 -9.54
CA LEU A 111 11.71 -38.34 -9.51
C LEU A 111 11.32 -38.77 -8.09
N GLY A 112 10.25 -38.19 -7.53
CA GLY A 112 9.71 -38.66 -6.25
C GLY A 112 10.67 -38.46 -5.08
N LEU A 113 11.55 -37.45 -5.15
CA LEU A 113 12.49 -37.16 -4.07
C LEU A 113 11.80 -36.44 -2.92
N ARG A 114 12.13 -36.82 -1.69
CA ARG A 114 11.79 -36.06 -0.50
C ARG A 114 13.04 -35.38 0.02
N VAL A 115 13.09 -34.05 -0.08
CA VAL A 115 14.20 -33.23 0.39
C VAL A 115 13.76 -32.54 1.67
N VAL A 116 14.41 -32.84 2.79
CA VAL A 116 14.19 -32.18 4.08
C VAL A 116 15.49 -31.54 4.52
N ALA A 117 15.53 -30.22 4.51
CA ALA A 117 16.77 -29.49 4.67
C ALA A 117 16.70 -28.42 5.76
N ARG A 118 17.85 -28.11 6.35
CA ARG A 118 18.12 -26.85 7.05
C ARG A 118 19.34 -26.22 6.40
N SER A 119 19.20 -25.93 5.11
CA SER A 119 20.30 -25.61 4.21
C SER A 119 20.10 -24.28 3.49
N ALA A 120 21.13 -23.78 2.82
CA ALA A 120 21.04 -22.57 1.99
C ALA A 120 19.90 -22.69 0.97
N SER A 121 19.83 -23.84 0.30
CA SER A 121 18.78 -24.21 -0.67
C SER A 121 18.38 -25.67 -0.48
N GLY A 122 17.10 -26.02 -0.69
CA GLY A 122 16.66 -27.41 -0.76
C GLY A 122 17.16 -28.08 -2.03
N ILE A 123 16.76 -27.56 -3.18
CA ILE A 123 17.31 -27.94 -4.49
C ILE A 123 17.93 -26.70 -5.12
N GLU A 124 19.20 -26.79 -5.51
CA GLU A 124 19.90 -25.75 -6.26
C GLU A 124 20.27 -26.27 -7.65
N VAL A 125 19.93 -25.49 -8.67
CA VAL A 125 20.28 -25.74 -10.07
C VAL A 125 21.12 -24.58 -10.57
N ARG A 126 22.32 -24.87 -11.06
CA ARG A 126 23.26 -23.84 -11.55
C ARG A 126 24.08 -24.33 -12.74
N GLY A 127 24.99 -23.48 -13.24
CA GLY A 127 25.96 -23.87 -14.26
C GLY A 127 25.36 -24.23 -15.62
N GLY A 128 24.17 -23.71 -15.93
CA GLY A 128 23.48 -24.05 -17.18
C GLY A 128 22.76 -25.41 -17.16
N ALA A 129 22.70 -26.12 -16.03
CA ALA A 129 21.97 -27.37 -15.92
C ALA A 129 20.47 -27.22 -16.25
N ARG A 130 19.86 -28.31 -16.76
CA ARG A 130 18.44 -28.36 -17.16
C ARG A 130 17.79 -29.67 -16.66
N PRO A 131 17.63 -29.86 -15.34
CA PRO A 131 17.00 -31.04 -14.80
C PRO A 131 15.50 -31.11 -15.15
N THR A 132 14.96 -32.33 -15.11
CA THR A 132 13.52 -32.58 -15.01
C THR A 132 13.23 -33.09 -13.61
N VAL A 133 12.58 -32.27 -12.78
CA VAL A 133 12.25 -32.58 -11.39
C VAL A 133 10.75 -32.84 -11.32
N ARG A 134 10.34 -34.05 -10.89
CA ARG A 134 8.93 -34.45 -10.93
C ARG A 134 8.49 -35.07 -9.61
N ARG A 135 7.33 -34.61 -9.11
CA ARG A 135 6.70 -35.16 -7.89
C ARG A 135 7.63 -35.16 -6.69
N CYS A 136 8.48 -34.13 -6.59
CA CYS A 136 9.42 -33.97 -5.48
C CYS A 136 8.83 -33.04 -4.43
N THR A 137 9.09 -33.34 -3.16
CA THR A 137 8.75 -32.46 -2.03
C THR A 137 10.00 -31.86 -1.44
N VAL A 138 10.01 -30.55 -1.22
CA VAL A 138 11.13 -29.80 -0.65
C VAL A 138 10.65 -29.04 0.58
N ASP A 139 11.21 -29.38 1.74
CA ASP A 139 10.96 -28.71 3.03
C ASP A 139 12.28 -28.11 3.51
N ASN A 140 12.39 -26.77 3.56
CA ASN A 140 13.63 -26.09 3.93
C ASN A 140 13.42 -24.81 4.76
N PRO A 141 13.12 -24.91 6.08
CA PRO A 141 12.86 -23.76 6.95
C PRO A 141 14.05 -22.84 7.22
N ALA A 142 15.26 -23.19 6.77
CA ALA A 142 16.45 -22.35 6.98
C ALA A 142 16.82 -21.47 5.78
N GLY A 143 16.27 -21.74 4.60
CA GLY A 143 16.71 -21.08 3.36
C GLY A 143 15.68 -21.13 2.24
N VAL A 144 16.17 -21.16 1.00
CA VAL A 144 15.33 -21.22 -0.20
C VAL A 144 14.84 -22.65 -0.42
N GLY A 145 13.60 -22.81 -0.87
CA GLY A 145 13.10 -24.12 -1.29
C GLY A 145 13.84 -24.63 -2.53
N ILE A 146 13.56 -24.00 -3.68
CA ILE A 146 14.23 -24.30 -4.96
C ILE A 146 14.94 -23.03 -5.45
N ALA A 147 16.24 -23.11 -5.65
CA ALA A 147 17.06 -22.04 -6.21
C ALA A 147 17.50 -22.42 -7.63
N VAL A 148 17.26 -21.55 -8.61
CA VAL A 148 17.76 -21.70 -9.99
C VAL A 148 18.58 -20.48 -10.33
N LEU A 149 19.88 -20.71 -10.54
CA LEU A 149 20.93 -19.69 -10.57
C LEU A 149 21.83 -19.88 -11.80
N ASP A 150 22.68 -18.90 -12.06
CA ASP A 150 23.80 -18.94 -13.01
C ASP A 150 23.47 -19.60 -14.35
N GLY A 151 22.47 -19.06 -15.05
CA GLY A 151 22.01 -19.57 -16.34
C GLY A 151 21.34 -20.93 -16.29
N GLY A 152 21.10 -21.50 -15.11
CA GLY A 152 20.37 -22.74 -14.87
C GLY A 152 18.90 -22.68 -15.31
N GLY A 153 18.24 -23.82 -15.39
CA GLY A 153 16.84 -23.91 -15.82
C GLY A 153 16.26 -25.27 -15.50
N GLY A 154 15.47 -25.81 -16.41
CA GLY A 154 14.84 -27.12 -16.25
C GLY A 154 13.33 -27.02 -15.99
N VAL A 155 12.70 -28.19 -15.90
CA VAL A 155 11.26 -28.32 -15.71
C VAL A 155 10.99 -28.93 -14.34
N PHE A 156 10.15 -28.27 -13.56
CA PHE A 156 9.68 -28.75 -12.27
C PHE A 156 8.19 -29.05 -12.41
N GLU A 157 7.80 -30.31 -12.32
CA GLU A 157 6.43 -30.77 -12.55
C GLU A 157 5.87 -31.42 -11.28
N GLU A 158 4.70 -30.97 -10.84
CA GLU A 158 4.01 -31.53 -9.67
C GLU A 158 4.88 -31.53 -8.41
N CYS A 159 5.78 -30.55 -8.29
CA CYS A 159 6.63 -30.39 -7.12
C CYS A 159 5.92 -29.60 -6.02
N GLU A 160 6.25 -29.91 -4.78
CA GLU A 160 5.70 -29.23 -3.60
C GLU A 160 6.84 -28.63 -2.79
N VAL A 161 6.83 -27.30 -2.63
CA VAL A 161 7.76 -26.57 -1.78
C VAL A 161 7.02 -26.10 -0.54
N VAL A 162 7.50 -26.54 0.62
CA VAL A 162 6.87 -26.33 1.92
C VAL A 162 7.81 -25.60 2.85
N ALA A 163 7.28 -24.66 3.63
CA ALA A 163 7.96 -24.07 4.79
C ALA A 163 9.36 -23.51 4.48
N ALA A 164 9.56 -22.88 3.31
CA ALA A 164 10.83 -22.25 2.99
C ALA A 164 11.12 -21.08 3.95
N GLY A 165 12.30 -21.06 4.56
CA GLY A 165 12.74 -19.99 5.47
C GLY A 165 12.96 -18.64 4.79
N GLN A 166 13.13 -18.66 3.47
CA GLN A 166 13.23 -17.49 2.60
C GLN A 166 12.19 -17.60 1.48
N ALA A 167 12.63 -17.54 0.21
CA ALA A 167 11.74 -17.72 -0.93
C ALA A 167 11.40 -19.20 -1.16
N GLY A 168 10.18 -19.48 -1.60
CA GLY A 168 9.80 -20.83 -2.04
C GLY A 168 10.57 -21.26 -3.27
N VAL A 169 10.48 -20.47 -4.34
CA VAL A 169 11.30 -20.64 -5.56
C VAL A 169 12.00 -19.33 -5.88
N ALA A 170 13.33 -19.36 -6.03
CA ALA A 170 14.15 -18.21 -6.38
C ALA A 170 14.86 -18.40 -7.72
N VAL A 171 14.69 -17.44 -8.63
CA VAL A 171 15.31 -17.41 -9.96
C VAL A 171 16.20 -16.19 -10.07
N ARG A 172 17.50 -16.38 -10.28
CA ARG A 172 18.49 -15.28 -10.35
C ARG A 172 19.58 -15.56 -11.38
N SER A 173 20.41 -14.54 -11.65
CA SER A 173 21.63 -14.67 -12.46
C SER A 173 21.39 -15.29 -13.85
N GLY A 174 20.37 -14.83 -14.57
CA GLY A 174 20.09 -15.29 -15.93
C GLY A 174 19.44 -16.68 -16.03
N ALA A 175 18.87 -17.18 -14.93
CA ALA A 175 18.21 -18.48 -14.90
C ALA A 175 16.81 -18.46 -15.56
N HIS A 176 16.40 -19.62 -16.09
CA HIS A 176 15.15 -19.80 -16.84
C HIS A 176 14.42 -21.12 -16.54
N PRO A 177 13.87 -21.33 -15.32
CA PRO A 177 13.08 -22.53 -15.02
C PRO A 177 11.62 -22.42 -15.48
N ARG A 178 11.02 -23.59 -15.69
CA ARG A 178 9.59 -23.78 -15.94
C ARG A 178 8.97 -24.61 -14.83
N LEU A 179 7.94 -24.07 -14.18
CA LEU A 179 7.15 -24.74 -13.15
C LEU A 179 5.81 -25.18 -13.76
N GLU A 180 5.41 -26.43 -13.54
CA GLU A 180 4.15 -26.99 -14.01
C GLU A 180 3.42 -27.68 -12.87
N ARG A 181 2.22 -27.22 -12.53
CA ARG A 181 1.36 -27.81 -11.49
C ARG A 181 2.05 -27.94 -10.13
N CYS A 182 2.98 -27.03 -9.84
CA CYS A 182 3.70 -26.96 -8.57
C CYS A 182 2.88 -26.24 -7.50
N ARG A 183 3.04 -26.65 -6.24
CA ARG A 183 2.51 -25.95 -5.06
C ARG A 183 3.66 -25.35 -4.26
N VAL A 184 3.54 -24.08 -3.91
CA VAL A 184 4.53 -23.36 -3.08
C VAL A 184 3.79 -22.72 -1.92
N HIS A 185 4.10 -23.13 -0.69
CA HIS A 185 3.37 -22.63 0.46
C HIS A 185 4.17 -22.57 1.75
N HIS A 186 3.69 -21.75 2.69
CA HIS A 186 4.31 -21.53 4.00
C HIS A 186 5.72 -20.94 3.91
N ALA A 187 6.05 -20.26 2.80
CA ALA A 187 7.31 -19.53 2.67
C ALA A 187 7.31 -18.29 3.59
N ALA A 188 8.42 -18.06 4.29
CA ALA A 188 8.58 -16.90 5.15
C ALA A 188 8.94 -15.62 4.36
N GLY A 189 9.58 -15.75 3.21
CA GLY A 189 9.78 -14.68 2.23
C GLY A 189 8.73 -14.76 1.11
N SER A 190 9.14 -14.49 -0.13
CA SER A 190 8.25 -14.54 -1.29
C SER A 190 7.97 -15.96 -1.77
N GLY A 191 6.77 -16.23 -2.29
CA GLY A 191 6.43 -17.56 -2.82
C GLY A 191 7.29 -17.90 -4.03
N LEU A 192 7.12 -17.11 -5.10
CA LEU A 192 7.94 -17.15 -6.30
C LEU A 192 8.71 -15.83 -6.43
N THR A 193 10.02 -15.89 -6.70
CA THR A 193 10.80 -14.70 -7.00
C THR A 193 11.68 -14.85 -8.23
N ALA A 194 11.68 -13.83 -9.09
CA ALA A 194 12.62 -13.69 -10.20
C ALA A 194 13.34 -12.35 -10.07
N THR A 195 14.67 -12.37 -10.01
CA THR A 195 15.48 -11.18 -9.78
C THR A 195 16.67 -11.10 -10.72
N GLY A 196 16.94 -9.90 -11.23
CA GLY A 196 18.15 -9.59 -11.99
C GLY A 196 17.95 -9.78 -13.49
N GLU A 197 18.76 -9.02 -14.24
CA GLU A 197 18.68 -8.95 -15.70
C GLU A 197 18.90 -10.33 -16.32
N GLY A 198 18.05 -10.66 -17.29
CA GLY A 198 18.09 -11.94 -17.99
C GLY A 198 17.47 -13.10 -17.20
N SER A 199 17.08 -12.95 -15.94
CA SER A 199 16.33 -14.00 -15.24
C SER A 199 14.88 -14.06 -15.76
N ALA A 200 14.37 -15.26 -16.07
CA ALA A 200 12.99 -15.47 -16.49
C ALA A 200 12.33 -16.64 -15.74
N LEU A 201 11.08 -16.49 -15.30
CA LEU A 201 10.30 -17.57 -14.69
C LEU A 201 9.06 -17.88 -15.55
N GLU A 202 8.87 -19.15 -15.91
CA GLU A 202 7.60 -19.63 -16.48
C GLU A 202 6.88 -20.50 -15.43
N ALA A 203 5.60 -20.25 -15.17
CA ALA A 203 4.79 -21.04 -14.26
C ALA A 203 3.41 -21.32 -14.87
N VAL A 204 3.00 -22.59 -14.88
CA VAL A 204 1.75 -23.05 -15.50
C VAL A 204 0.97 -23.92 -14.52
N GLY A 205 -0.26 -23.55 -14.20
CA GLY A 205 -1.10 -24.34 -13.28
C GLY A 205 -0.59 -24.37 -11.84
N CYS A 206 0.21 -23.37 -11.43
CA CYS A 206 0.85 -23.36 -10.12
C CYS A 206 -0.03 -22.70 -9.05
N GLU A 207 0.11 -23.16 -7.81
CA GLU A 207 -0.58 -22.60 -6.64
C GLU A 207 0.43 -22.04 -5.64
N VAL A 208 0.26 -20.78 -5.23
CA VAL A 208 1.13 -20.10 -4.26
C VAL A 208 0.28 -19.58 -3.11
N TYR A 209 0.49 -20.10 -1.90
CA TYR A 209 -0.40 -19.77 -0.77
C TYR A 209 0.22 -19.85 0.62
N GLU A 210 -0.42 -19.19 1.59
CA GLU A 210 0.03 -19.14 3.00
C GLU A 210 1.48 -18.62 3.09
N VAL A 211 1.76 -17.53 2.37
CA VAL A 211 3.10 -16.95 2.25
C VAL A 211 3.20 -15.69 3.12
N ARG A 212 4.29 -15.52 3.87
CA ARG A 212 4.46 -14.32 4.71
C ARG A 212 4.95 -13.09 3.93
N GLY A 213 5.71 -13.27 2.85
CA GLY A 213 6.06 -12.20 1.92
C GLY A 213 5.04 -12.01 0.81
N SER A 214 5.50 -11.50 -0.34
CA SER A 214 4.68 -11.43 -1.55
C SER A 214 4.47 -12.81 -2.16
N GLY A 215 3.29 -13.05 -2.74
CA GLY A 215 3.04 -14.32 -3.45
C GLY A 215 4.00 -14.48 -4.62
N VAL A 216 4.07 -13.48 -5.49
CA VAL A 216 4.99 -13.42 -6.64
C VAL A 216 5.74 -12.09 -6.62
N GLN A 217 7.06 -12.14 -6.76
CA GLN A 217 7.91 -10.94 -6.79
C GLN A 217 8.85 -10.97 -8.00
N VAL A 218 8.77 -9.97 -8.86
CA VAL A 218 9.69 -9.83 -10.00
C VAL A 218 10.41 -8.49 -9.89
N THR A 219 11.74 -8.51 -9.95
CA THR A 219 12.54 -7.29 -9.79
C THR A 219 13.83 -7.28 -10.59
N GLY A 220 14.39 -6.09 -10.82
CA GLY A 220 15.72 -5.90 -11.36
C GLY A 220 15.85 -6.34 -12.82
N ARG A 221 14.90 -5.93 -13.68
CA ARG A 221 14.82 -6.30 -15.10
C ARG A 221 14.60 -7.80 -15.35
N ALA A 222 14.09 -8.53 -14.37
CA ALA A 222 13.65 -9.90 -14.54
C ALA A 222 12.29 -9.97 -15.25
N THR A 223 12.00 -11.14 -15.81
CA THR A 223 10.73 -11.41 -16.50
C THR A 223 10.01 -12.61 -15.90
N ALA A 224 8.68 -12.63 -15.96
CA ALA A 224 7.92 -13.82 -15.60
C ALA A 224 6.64 -13.97 -16.43
N HIS A 225 6.22 -15.21 -16.64
CA HIS A 225 4.99 -15.58 -17.35
C HIS A 225 4.26 -16.62 -16.52
N LEU A 226 3.07 -16.27 -16.02
CA LEU A 226 2.20 -17.17 -15.26
C LEU A 226 0.94 -17.44 -16.07
N THR A 227 0.54 -18.71 -16.14
CA THR A 227 -0.67 -19.15 -16.84
C THR A 227 -1.46 -20.11 -15.98
N ASP A 228 -2.76 -19.87 -15.78
CA ASP A 228 -3.64 -20.71 -14.95
C ASP A 228 -3.10 -20.87 -13.51
N CYS A 229 -2.46 -19.84 -12.98
CA CYS A 229 -1.89 -19.84 -11.63
C CYS A 229 -2.84 -19.20 -10.62
N ASP A 230 -2.78 -19.69 -9.38
CA ASP A 230 -3.57 -19.19 -8.25
C ASP A 230 -2.63 -18.67 -7.14
N VAL A 231 -2.84 -17.42 -6.71
CA VAL A 231 -2.03 -16.74 -5.69
C VAL A 231 -2.96 -16.23 -4.59
N HIS A 232 -2.84 -16.78 -3.38
CA HIS A 232 -3.77 -16.43 -2.30
C HIS A 232 -3.22 -16.55 -0.89
N ARG A 233 -3.88 -15.90 0.07
CA ARG A 233 -3.51 -15.95 1.50
C ARG A 233 -2.05 -15.60 1.73
N THR A 234 -1.64 -14.43 1.26
CA THR A 234 -0.33 -13.84 1.57
C THR A 234 -0.47 -12.88 2.74
N THR A 235 0.61 -12.58 3.47
CA THR A 235 0.59 -11.44 4.42
C THR A 235 1.16 -10.16 3.83
N GLY A 236 1.96 -10.23 2.77
CA GLY A 236 2.31 -9.09 1.91
C GLY A 236 1.37 -8.98 0.70
N ASP A 237 1.82 -8.24 -0.32
CA ASP A 237 1.08 -8.11 -1.59
C ASP A 237 0.96 -9.46 -2.33
N GLY A 238 -0.08 -9.62 -3.14
CA GLY A 238 -0.23 -10.82 -3.96
C GLY A 238 0.88 -10.92 -5.01
N VAL A 239 1.07 -9.84 -5.76
CA VAL A 239 2.09 -9.70 -6.82
C VAL A 239 2.80 -8.35 -6.68
N THR A 240 4.12 -8.36 -6.71
CA THR A 240 4.95 -7.14 -6.66
C THR A 240 5.89 -7.08 -7.86
N LEU A 241 5.89 -5.95 -8.57
CA LEU A 241 6.84 -5.64 -9.64
C LEU A 241 7.62 -4.38 -9.34
N ASP A 242 8.95 -4.44 -9.46
CA ASP A 242 9.82 -3.31 -9.23
C ASP A 242 11.05 -3.33 -10.15
N THR A 243 11.70 -2.18 -10.32
CA THR A 243 12.95 -1.99 -11.05
C THR A 243 12.91 -2.62 -12.45
N ASP A 244 12.10 -2.04 -13.34
CA ASP A 244 11.97 -2.43 -14.75
C ASP A 244 11.56 -3.90 -14.96
N ALA A 245 10.80 -4.48 -14.03
CA ALA A 245 10.32 -5.85 -14.13
C ALA A 245 9.20 -5.99 -15.16
N VAL A 246 9.11 -7.16 -15.80
CA VAL A 246 8.02 -7.47 -16.74
C VAL A 246 7.32 -8.77 -16.34
N LEU A 247 6.00 -8.72 -16.19
CA LEU A 247 5.19 -9.88 -15.85
C LEU A 247 3.98 -10.00 -16.78
N THR A 248 3.71 -11.22 -17.23
CA THR A 248 2.48 -11.58 -17.93
C THR A 248 1.69 -12.58 -17.10
N LEU A 249 0.40 -12.30 -16.88
CA LEU A 249 -0.57 -13.16 -16.20
C LEU A 249 -1.69 -13.52 -17.17
N ALA A 250 -1.90 -14.81 -17.43
CA ALA A 250 -2.98 -15.30 -18.27
C ALA A 250 -3.84 -16.32 -17.52
N ASP A 251 -5.16 -16.10 -17.49
CA ASP A 251 -6.11 -17.02 -16.84
C ASP A 251 -5.80 -17.24 -15.34
N CYS A 252 -5.20 -16.24 -14.67
CA CYS A 252 -4.76 -16.34 -13.28
C CYS A 252 -5.86 -15.93 -12.29
N ARG A 253 -5.68 -16.33 -11.04
CA ARG A 253 -6.52 -15.92 -9.90
C ARG A 253 -5.62 -15.35 -8.79
N ILE A 254 -5.97 -14.16 -8.31
CA ILE A 254 -5.29 -13.51 -7.17
C ILE A 254 -6.37 -13.18 -6.14
N HIS A 255 -6.30 -13.77 -4.95
CA HIS A 255 -7.35 -13.56 -3.96
C HIS A 255 -6.96 -13.76 -2.49
N ASP A 256 -7.81 -13.33 -1.56
CA ASP A 256 -7.57 -13.40 -0.12
C ASP A 256 -6.25 -12.70 0.28
N ILE A 257 -6.08 -11.45 -0.20
CA ILE A 257 -4.87 -10.65 -0.01
C ILE A 257 -5.19 -9.47 0.92
N PRO A 258 -4.65 -9.40 2.15
CA PRO A 258 -4.96 -8.30 3.08
C PRO A 258 -4.36 -6.95 2.65
N GLU A 259 -3.35 -6.95 1.78
CA GLU A 259 -2.67 -5.77 1.24
C GLU A 259 -3.13 -5.47 -0.20
N ASN A 260 -2.23 -5.02 -1.08
CA ASN A 260 -2.55 -4.87 -2.49
C ASN A 260 -2.52 -6.25 -3.16
N ALA A 261 -3.51 -6.56 -4.00
CA ALA A 261 -3.42 -7.76 -4.81
C ALA A 261 -2.26 -7.68 -5.81
N VAL A 262 -2.03 -6.50 -6.38
CA VAL A 262 -0.91 -6.22 -7.29
C VAL A 262 -0.35 -4.80 -7.04
N ASP A 263 0.95 -4.70 -6.83
CA ASP A 263 1.70 -3.42 -6.72
C ASP A 263 2.80 -3.36 -7.79
N LEU A 264 2.87 -2.24 -8.52
CA LEU A 264 3.84 -2.00 -9.58
C LEU A 264 4.54 -0.66 -9.38
N ARG A 265 5.88 -0.68 -9.49
CA ARG A 265 6.74 0.51 -9.35
C ARG A 265 7.87 0.55 -10.36
N SER A 266 8.57 1.68 -10.42
CA SER A 266 9.88 1.81 -11.06
C SER A 266 9.94 1.31 -12.52
N ARG A 267 9.02 1.79 -13.37
CA ARG A 267 8.93 1.46 -14.82
C ARG A 267 8.61 0.00 -15.12
N SER A 268 7.99 -0.70 -14.17
CA SER A 268 7.58 -2.09 -14.37
C SER A 268 6.36 -2.19 -15.29
N VAL A 269 6.26 -3.31 -16.00
CA VAL A 269 5.17 -3.58 -16.95
C VAL A 269 4.45 -4.86 -16.58
N LEU A 270 3.13 -4.77 -16.42
CA LEU A 270 2.26 -5.92 -16.22
C LEU A 270 1.25 -6.03 -17.36
N THR A 271 1.11 -7.25 -17.89
CA THR A 271 0.00 -7.61 -18.77
C THR A 271 -0.87 -8.66 -18.09
N LEU A 272 -2.16 -8.40 -17.96
CA LEU A 272 -3.16 -9.36 -17.47
C LEU A 272 -4.13 -9.71 -18.59
N THR A 273 -4.48 -10.99 -18.73
CA THR A 273 -5.49 -11.44 -19.67
C THR A 273 -6.38 -12.49 -19.03
N ARG A 274 -7.69 -12.25 -18.99
CA ARG A 274 -8.68 -13.16 -18.35
C ARG A 274 -8.31 -13.51 -16.90
N THR A 275 -7.72 -12.56 -16.18
CA THR A 275 -7.28 -12.74 -14.79
C THR A 275 -8.34 -12.19 -13.84
N THR A 276 -8.56 -12.89 -12.74
CA THR A 276 -9.48 -12.48 -11.68
C THR A 276 -8.71 -11.99 -10.45
N VAL A 277 -9.07 -10.82 -9.94
CA VAL A 277 -8.53 -10.23 -8.71
C VAL A 277 -9.69 -10.00 -7.75
N ARG A 278 -9.71 -10.69 -6.59
CA ARG A 278 -10.83 -10.56 -5.63
C ARG A 278 -10.38 -10.61 -4.18
N GLN A 279 -11.19 -10.14 -3.24
CA GLN A 279 -10.89 -10.25 -1.79
C GLN A 279 -9.52 -9.63 -1.44
N PHE A 280 -9.35 -8.36 -1.79
CA PHE A 280 -8.15 -7.58 -1.49
C PHE A 280 -8.43 -6.52 -0.42
N GLY A 281 -7.47 -6.22 0.46
CA GLY A 281 -7.64 -5.27 1.57
C GLY A 281 -7.24 -3.83 1.24
N ARG A 282 -6.36 -3.64 0.25
CA ARG A 282 -6.02 -2.31 -0.29
C ARG A 282 -6.46 -2.19 -1.74
N ASN A 283 -5.54 -2.02 -2.69
CA ASN A 283 -5.87 -1.89 -4.10
C ASN A 283 -5.89 -3.26 -4.79
N GLY A 284 -6.78 -3.46 -5.76
CA GLY A 284 -6.70 -4.58 -6.68
C GLY A 284 -5.51 -4.44 -7.62
N LEU A 285 -5.32 -3.23 -8.17
CA LEU A 285 -4.16 -2.82 -8.94
C LEU A 285 -3.64 -1.47 -8.40
N SER A 286 -2.37 -1.44 -7.99
CA SER A 286 -1.67 -0.22 -7.55
C SER A 286 -0.50 0.07 -8.49
N VAL A 287 -0.54 1.21 -9.19
CA VAL A 287 0.42 1.54 -10.26
C VAL A 287 1.05 2.92 -10.01
N TRP A 288 2.38 2.92 -9.84
CA TRP A 288 3.15 4.10 -9.41
C TRP A 288 4.32 4.38 -10.34
N ASP A 289 4.79 5.62 -10.31
CA ASP A 289 5.96 6.14 -11.00
C ASP A 289 5.83 6.30 -12.53
N PRO A 290 6.56 7.26 -13.12
CA PRO A 290 6.54 7.46 -14.57
C PRO A 290 7.10 6.26 -15.31
N GLY A 291 6.37 5.81 -16.33
CA GLY A 291 6.76 4.68 -17.19
C GLY A 291 6.34 3.31 -16.67
N THR A 292 5.79 3.22 -15.45
CA THR A 292 5.15 2.00 -14.97
C THR A 292 3.78 1.85 -15.62
N ARG A 293 3.46 0.65 -16.09
CA ARG A 293 2.23 0.41 -16.84
C ARG A 293 1.59 -0.94 -16.53
N VAL A 294 0.27 -0.93 -16.41
CA VAL A 294 -0.57 -2.13 -16.44
C VAL A 294 -1.46 -2.15 -17.68
N ASP A 295 -1.57 -3.31 -18.32
CA ASP A 295 -2.47 -3.58 -19.44
C ASP A 295 -3.34 -4.79 -19.08
N ALA A 296 -4.61 -4.55 -18.74
CA ALA A 296 -5.55 -5.58 -18.33
C ALA A 296 -6.62 -5.78 -19.40
N ASN A 297 -6.70 -7.00 -19.93
CA ASN A 297 -7.67 -7.38 -20.95
C ASN A 297 -8.60 -8.48 -20.42
N GLN A 298 -9.92 -8.28 -20.54
CA GLN A 298 -10.93 -9.26 -20.10
C GLN A 298 -10.80 -9.67 -18.63
N CYS A 299 -10.35 -8.76 -17.76
CA CYS A 299 -10.12 -9.04 -16.35
C CYS A 299 -11.33 -8.66 -15.47
N GLU A 300 -11.41 -9.29 -14.30
CA GLU A 300 -12.46 -9.02 -13.32
C GLU A 300 -11.82 -8.67 -11.97
N ILE A 301 -12.17 -7.50 -11.42
CA ILE A 301 -11.62 -6.96 -10.16
C ILE A 301 -12.78 -6.65 -9.21
N PHE A 302 -12.91 -7.38 -8.10
CA PHE A 302 -14.11 -7.26 -7.26
C PHE A 302 -13.94 -7.67 -5.80
N ASP A 303 -14.98 -7.49 -4.99
CA ASP A 303 -15.03 -7.95 -3.59
C ASP A 303 -13.89 -7.37 -2.74
N SER A 304 -13.79 -6.03 -2.69
CA SER A 304 -12.83 -5.35 -1.81
C SER A 304 -13.22 -5.55 -0.34
N THR A 305 -12.23 -5.86 0.49
CA THR A 305 -12.38 -5.99 1.95
C THR A 305 -12.01 -4.73 2.71
N GLY A 306 -11.38 -3.75 2.05
CA GLY A 306 -11.04 -2.44 2.61
C GLY A 306 -11.72 -1.28 1.88
N ASP A 307 -11.35 -0.06 2.27
CA ASP A 307 -11.94 1.20 1.77
C ASP A 307 -11.10 1.88 0.66
N TYR A 308 -10.10 1.20 0.10
CA TYR A 308 -9.24 1.74 -0.95
C TYR A 308 -9.83 1.50 -2.35
N PRO A 309 -9.50 2.35 -3.34
CA PRO A 309 -9.92 2.14 -4.73
C PRO A 309 -9.42 0.83 -5.32
N ALA A 310 -10.23 0.17 -6.15
CA ALA A 310 -9.86 -1.07 -6.79
C ALA A 310 -8.66 -0.89 -7.74
N VAL A 311 -8.63 0.20 -8.51
CA VAL A 311 -7.52 0.56 -9.39
C VAL A 311 -7.01 1.95 -9.03
N TRP A 312 -5.71 2.02 -8.71
CA TRP A 312 -5.01 3.24 -8.33
C TRP A 312 -3.87 3.52 -9.29
N VAL A 313 -3.86 4.72 -9.87
CA VAL A 313 -2.83 5.18 -10.82
C VAL A 313 -2.34 6.55 -10.38
N SER A 314 -1.07 6.67 -10.03
CA SER A 314 -0.47 7.91 -9.53
C SER A 314 0.97 8.12 -10.03
N ASP A 315 1.52 9.30 -9.74
CA ASP A 315 2.92 9.63 -10.03
C ASP A 315 3.38 9.43 -11.49
N GLY A 316 2.50 9.64 -12.47
CA GLY A 316 2.85 9.53 -13.89
C GLY A 316 2.72 8.11 -14.48
N ALA A 317 2.10 7.20 -13.74
CA ALA A 317 1.84 5.83 -14.18
C ALA A 317 0.72 5.74 -15.23
N THR A 318 0.60 4.58 -15.88
CA THR A 318 -0.46 4.32 -16.87
C THR A 318 -1.20 3.01 -16.61
N ALA A 319 -2.53 3.04 -16.67
CA ALA A 319 -3.35 1.82 -16.67
C ALA A 319 -4.21 1.73 -17.93
N VAL A 320 -4.32 0.52 -18.48
CA VAL A 320 -5.27 0.21 -19.55
C VAL A 320 -6.18 -0.93 -19.11
N LEU A 321 -7.48 -0.71 -19.21
CA LEU A 321 -8.53 -1.68 -18.91
C LEU A 321 -9.39 -1.88 -20.16
N ASP A 322 -9.25 -3.01 -20.82
CA ASP A 322 -10.01 -3.37 -22.02
C ASP A 322 -10.94 -4.55 -21.72
N SER A 323 -12.24 -4.37 -21.97
CA SER A 323 -13.24 -5.42 -21.78
C SER A 323 -13.29 -5.94 -20.34
N CYS A 324 -12.99 -5.08 -19.35
CA CYS A 324 -12.85 -5.44 -17.95
C CYS A 324 -14.13 -5.19 -17.16
N ARG A 325 -14.28 -5.91 -16.04
CA ARG A 325 -15.34 -5.67 -15.04
C ARG A 325 -14.72 -5.28 -13.71
N VAL A 326 -15.14 -4.14 -13.15
CA VAL A 326 -14.80 -3.73 -11.79
C VAL A 326 -16.09 -3.55 -11.01
N HIS A 327 -16.30 -4.36 -9.96
CA HIS A 327 -17.57 -4.33 -9.24
C HIS A 327 -17.48 -4.72 -7.77
N ASP A 328 -18.50 -4.40 -6.98
CA ASP A 328 -18.54 -4.65 -5.53
C ASP A 328 -17.31 -4.07 -4.79
N VAL A 329 -17.03 -2.79 -5.06
CA VAL A 329 -15.86 -2.06 -4.55
C VAL A 329 -16.25 -0.71 -3.94
N PRO A 330 -15.47 -0.18 -2.98
CA PRO A 330 -15.73 1.15 -2.43
C PRO A 330 -15.62 2.23 -3.51
N ASP A 331 -14.53 2.20 -4.27
CA ASP A 331 -14.20 3.10 -5.35
C ASP A 331 -13.57 2.26 -6.48
N ALA A 332 -13.85 2.55 -7.75
CA ALA A 332 -13.38 1.68 -8.85
C ALA A 332 -12.04 2.12 -9.45
N LEU A 333 -11.94 3.35 -9.97
CA LEU A 333 -10.73 3.83 -10.65
C LEU A 333 -10.35 5.25 -10.20
N PHE A 334 -9.16 5.39 -9.63
CA PHE A 334 -8.57 6.68 -9.25
C PHE A 334 -7.33 6.94 -10.08
N VAL A 335 -7.31 8.09 -10.77
CA VAL A 335 -6.17 8.58 -11.56
C VAL A 335 -5.75 9.93 -11.00
N LEU A 336 -4.56 9.97 -10.42
CA LEU A 336 -4.07 11.10 -9.62
C LEU A 336 -2.73 11.58 -10.15
N ASP A 337 -2.41 12.83 -9.88
CA ASP A 337 -1.15 13.48 -10.24
C ASP A 337 -0.93 13.71 -11.74
N ARG A 338 -0.12 14.74 -12.00
CA ARG A 338 0.16 15.17 -13.36
C ARG A 338 0.91 14.08 -14.12
N GLY A 339 0.37 13.74 -15.29
CA GLY A 339 0.96 12.78 -16.21
C GLY A 339 0.44 11.35 -16.03
N SER A 340 -0.30 11.07 -14.96
CA SER A 340 -0.96 9.78 -14.80
C SER A 340 -2.12 9.66 -15.78
N ARG A 341 -2.30 8.45 -16.31
CA ARG A 341 -3.31 8.18 -17.33
C ARG A 341 -4.01 6.84 -17.14
N ALA A 342 -5.33 6.83 -17.35
CA ALA A 342 -6.08 5.59 -17.53
C ALA A 342 -6.82 5.58 -18.88
N ASP A 343 -6.69 4.50 -19.63
CA ASP A 343 -7.51 4.22 -20.81
C ASP A 343 -8.42 3.02 -20.52
N VAL A 344 -9.74 3.22 -20.58
CA VAL A 344 -10.74 2.21 -20.24
C VAL A 344 -11.67 2.05 -21.43
N VAL A 345 -11.77 0.83 -21.96
CA VAL A 345 -12.50 0.53 -23.20
C VAL A 345 -13.43 -0.66 -22.98
N ASP A 346 -14.67 -0.58 -23.47
CA ASP A 346 -15.68 -1.65 -23.44
C ASP A 346 -15.83 -2.31 -22.05
N SER A 347 -15.70 -1.51 -20.99
CA SER A 347 -15.62 -2.01 -19.61
C SER A 347 -16.84 -1.62 -18.77
N ASP A 348 -17.14 -2.43 -17.75
CA ASP A 348 -18.25 -2.24 -16.82
C ASP A 348 -17.73 -1.94 -15.41
N LEU A 349 -18.09 -0.76 -14.89
CA LEU A 349 -17.80 -0.33 -13.52
C LEU A 349 -19.13 -0.28 -12.77
N SER A 350 -19.42 -1.26 -11.91
CA SER A 350 -20.77 -1.41 -11.33
C SER A 350 -20.76 -1.69 -9.83
N GLN A 351 -21.85 -1.40 -9.11
CA GLN A 351 -21.94 -1.63 -7.67
C GLN A 351 -20.79 -0.96 -6.90
N VAL A 352 -20.51 0.30 -7.24
CA VAL A 352 -19.41 1.08 -6.64
C VAL A 352 -19.98 1.93 -5.52
N ARG A 353 -19.54 1.73 -4.27
CA ARG A 353 -20.16 2.41 -3.11
C ARG A 353 -20.05 3.94 -3.19
N ASN A 354 -18.91 4.45 -3.65
CA ASN A 354 -18.56 5.86 -3.68
C ASN A 354 -18.38 6.33 -5.12
N THR A 355 -17.15 6.44 -5.62
CA THR A 355 -16.84 7.02 -6.93
C THR A 355 -16.35 5.95 -7.89
N ALA A 356 -17.00 5.83 -9.05
CA ALA A 356 -16.56 4.87 -10.07
C ALA A 356 -15.29 5.37 -10.80
N VAL A 357 -15.24 6.64 -11.20
CA VAL A 357 -14.03 7.22 -11.80
C VAL A 357 -13.70 8.56 -11.16
N SER A 358 -12.49 8.70 -10.63
CA SER A 358 -11.97 9.95 -10.06
C SER A 358 -10.69 10.35 -10.78
N VAL A 359 -10.62 11.59 -11.26
CA VAL A 359 -9.46 12.15 -11.96
C VAL A 359 -9.07 13.47 -11.32
N SER A 360 -7.84 13.59 -10.82
CA SER A 360 -7.36 14.80 -10.15
C SER A 360 -5.91 15.18 -10.42
N ASP A 361 -5.54 16.38 -9.98
CA ASP A 361 -4.17 16.89 -9.95
C ASP A 361 -3.40 16.89 -11.28
N GLY A 362 -4.12 17.04 -12.41
CA GLY A 362 -3.52 17.06 -13.75
C GLY A 362 -3.45 15.69 -14.43
N ALA A 363 -4.12 14.69 -13.87
CA ALA A 363 -4.28 13.36 -14.48
C ALA A 363 -5.29 13.37 -15.64
N THR A 364 -5.28 12.30 -16.43
CA THR A 364 -6.22 12.11 -17.54
C THR A 364 -6.87 10.73 -17.53
N ALA A 365 -8.16 10.66 -17.84
CA ALA A 365 -8.85 9.39 -18.07
C ALA A 365 -9.63 9.40 -19.38
N GLN A 366 -9.42 8.38 -20.21
CA GLN A 366 -10.16 8.15 -21.43
C GLN A 366 -11.05 6.91 -21.24
N LEU A 367 -12.36 7.11 -21.36
CA LEU A 367 -13.37 6.07 -21.30
C LEU A 367 -14.11 6.00 -22.64
N ASP A 368 -14.08 4.85 -23.29
CA ASP A 368 -14.75 4.59 -24.57
C ASP A 368 -15.66 3.36 -24.45
N ASP A 369 -16.93 3.52 -24.81
CA ASP A 369 -17.92 2.42 -24.82
C ASP A 369 -18.17 1.77 -23.45
N CYS A 370 -17.93 2.49 -22.35
CA CYS A 370 -18.03 1.97 -20.99
C CYS A 370 -19.44 2.08 -20.38
N ARG A 371 -19.71 1.23 -19.39
CA ARG A 371 -20.91 1.30 -18.53
C ARG A 371 -20.49 1.59 -17.09
N ILE A 372 -21.17 2.56 -16.46
CA ILE A 372 -20.96 2.92 -15.06
C ILE A 372 -22.30 2.84 -14.34
N ARG A 373 -22.43 1.95 -13.36
CA ARG A 373 -23.71 1.63 -12.73
C ARG A 373 -23.64 1.68 -11.21
N ASP A 374 -24.72 2.16 -10.61
CA ASP A 374 -24.96 2.06 -9.16
C ASP A 374 -23.81 2.68 -8.32
N ALA A 375 -23.34 3.87 -8.70
CA ALA A 375 -22.33 4.63 -7.96
C ALA A 375 -22.86 5.91 -7.31
N ALA A 376 -22.28 6.32 -6.19
CA ALA A 376 -22.60 7.64 -5.63
C ALA A 376 -22.15 8.77 -6.58
N THR A 377 -21.02 8.59 -7.24
CA THR A 377 -20.55 9.45 -8.32
C THR A 377 -20.07 8.60 -9.48
N GLY A 378 -20.64 8.81 -10.68
CA GLY A 378 -20.22 8.08 -11.87
C GLY A 378 -18.82 8.46 -12.33
N ALA A 379 -18.61 9.73 -12.72
CA ALA A 379 -17.30 10.25 -13.07
C ALA A 379 -17.05 11.62 -12.44
N TRP A 380 -15.91 11.80 -11.77
CA TRP A 380 -15.52 13.03 -11.11
C TRP A 380 -14.18 13.54 -11.63
N PHE A 381 -14.22 14.69 -12.29
CA PHE A 381 -13.03 15.44 -12.69
C PHE A 381 -12.86 16.66 -11.78
N ARG A 382 -11.67 16.79 -11.18
CA ARG A 382 -11.32 17.90 -10.29
C ARG A 382 -9.88 18.36 -10.53
N ASP A 383 -9.59 19.60 -10.17
CA ASP A 383 -8.30 20.29 -10.33
C ASP A 383 -7.94 20.72 -11.74
N HIS A 384 -7.17 21.81 -11.80
CA HIS A 384 -6.70 22.39 -13.03
C HIS A 384 -5.75 21.44 -13.76
N GLY A 385 -6.01 21.22 -15.05
CA GLY A 385 -5.24 20.32 -15.90
C GLY A 385 -5.76 18.89 -15.89
N SER A 386 -6.67 18.54 -14.98
CA SER A 386 -7.35 17.25 -15.02
C SER A 386 -8.40 17.25 -16.13
N GLY A 387 -8.48 16.14 -16.85
CA GLY A 387 -9.41 16.02 -17.96
C GLY A 387 -9.39 14.63 -18.56
N GLY A 388 -9.60 14.57 -19.88
CA GLY A 388 -9.79 13.33 -20.61
C GLY A 388 -11.17 13.27 -21.25
N THR A 389 -11.56 12.09 -21.68
CA THR A 389 -12.73 11.90 -22.55
C THR A 389 -13.64 10.81 -22.02
N LEU A 390 -14.95 11.08 -21.93
CA LEU A 390 -15.98 10.04 -21.83
C LEU A 390 -16.72 10.02 -23.16
N ASN A 391 -16.62 8.92 -23.89
CA ASN A 391 -17.19 8.81 -25.22
C ASN A 391 -18.06 7.55 -25.33
N ASN A 392 -19.31 7.73 -25.77
CA ASN A 392 -20.31 6.67 -25.89
C ASN A 392 -20.53 5.86 -24.61
N CYS A 393 -20.35 6.50 -23.44
CA CYS A 393 -20.51 5.85 -22.15
C CYS A 393 -21.95 5.95 -21.64
N THR A 394 -22.39 4.93 -20.90
CA THR A 394 -23.70 4.93 -20.20
C THR A 394 -23.49 4.96 -18.70
N LEU A 395 -24.05 5.97 -18.04
CA LEU A 395 -24.02 6.15 -16.59
C LEU A 395 -25.44 5.94 -16.05
N ASP A 396 -25.70 4.83 -15.37
CA ASP A 396 -27.05 4.43 -14.94
C ASP A 396 -27.14 4.24 -13.42
N GLY A 397 -28.25 4.66 -12.81
CA GLY A 397 -28.51 4.47 -11.37
C GLY A 397 -27.57 5.24 -10.42
N ASN A 398 -26.76 6.15 -10.95
CA ASN A 398 -25.79 6.91 -10.14
C ASN A 398 -26.50 8.01 -9.33
N ARG A 399 -25.97 8.40 -8.16
CA ARG A 399 -26.52 9.56 -7.46
C ARG A 399 -26.24 10.86 -8.23
N THR A 400 -24.98 11.11 -8.57
CA THR A 400 -24.63 12.09 -9.60
C THR A 400 -23.88 11.42 -10.74
N GLY A 401 -24.29 11.69 -11.99
CA GLY A 401 -23.66 11.09 -13.17
C GLY A 401 -22.23 11.59 -13.37
N VAL A 402 -22.08 12.86 -13.74
CA VAL A 402 -20.77 13.49 -13.99
C VAL A 402 -20.60 14.73 -13.11
N ILE A 403 -19.44 14.84 -12.46
CA ILE A 403 -19.03 16.00 -11.66
C ILE A 403 -17.78 16.62 -12.28
N VAL A 404 -17.81 17.92 -12.58
CA VAL A 404 -16.66 18.67 -13.08
C VAL A 404 -16.44 19.89 -12.20
N THR A 405 -15.27 19.98 -11.56
CA THR A 405 -15.00 21.05 -10.60
C THR A 405 -13.57 21.54 -10.63
N LYS A 406 -13.25 22.62 -9.90
CA LYS A 406 -11.85 23.11 -9.70
C LYS A 406 -11.11 23.40 -11.01
N GLY A 407 -11.85 23.79 -12.04
CA GLY A 407 -11.27 24.09 -13.36
C GLY A 407 -10.69 22.89 -14.10
N ALA A 408 -11.14 21.68 -13.77
CA ALA A 408 -11.03 20.53 -14.65
C ALA A 408 -11.80 20.77 -15.95
N ASP A 409 -11.32 20.15 -17.03
CA ASP A 409 -11.81 20.38 -18.40
C ASP A 409 -11.93 19.07 -19.19
N PRO A 410 -12.85 18.17 -18.80
CA PRO A 410 -13.12 16.94 -19.54
C PRO A 410 -13.99 17.18 -20.77
N THR A 411 -13.89 16.29 -21.74
CA THR A 411 -14.77 16.23 -22.91
C THR A 411 -15.69 15.02 -22.81
N ILE A 412 -17.00 15.23 -22.84
CA ILE A 412 -18.01 14.19 -22.74
C ILE A 412 -18.81 14.16 -24.03
N GLU A 413 -18.77 13.06 -24.77
CA GLU A 413 -19.38 12.93 -26.08
C GLU A 413 -20.29 11.71 -26.18
N ARG A 414 -21.49 11.89 -26.71
CA ARG A 414 -22.44 10.79 -27.00
C ARG A 414 -22.78 9.94 -25.77
N CYS A 415 -22.63 10.50 -24.57
CA CYS A 415 -22.91 9.78 -23.32
C CYS A 415 -24.37 9.89 -22.91
N THR A 416 -24.87 8.84 -22.26
CA THR A 416 -26.20 8.83 -21.65
C THR A 416 -26.08 8.74 -20.13
N VAL A 417 -26.71 9.66 -19.41
CA VAL A 417 -26.90 9.58 -17.96
C VAL A 417 -28.37 9.28 -17.69
N ASP A 418 -28.67 8.10 -17.15
CA ASP A 418 -30.05 7.65 -16.88
C ASP A 418 -30.34 7.52 -15.38
N SER A 419 -31.53 7.98 -15.03
CA SER A 419 -32.12 7.92 -13.69
C SER A 419 -31.23 8.39 -12.52
N PRO A 420 -30.50 9.52 -12.61
CA PRO A 420 -29.67 9.96 -11.52
C PRO A 420 -30.49 10.51 -10.34
N SER A 421 -30.13 10.14 -9.11
CA SER A 421 -30.94 10.51 -7.92
C SER A 421 -30.73 11.93 -7.39
N GLU A 422 -29.68 12.63 -7.82
CA GLU A 422 -29.43 14.05 -7.53
C GLU A 422 -29.31 14.90 -8.80
N ALA A 423 -28.28 14.68 -9.62
CA ALA A 423 -28.08 15.44 -10.86
C ALA A 423 -27.46 14.58 -11.95
N GLY A 424 -27.82 14.83 -13.20
CA GLY A 424 -27.14 14.16 -14.32
C GLY A 424 -25.71 14.62 -14.48
N VAL A 425 -25.56 15.93 -14.65
CA VAL A 425 -24.26 16.60 -14.76
C VAL A 425 -24.22 17.76 -13.78
N TYR A 426 -23.16 17.84 -12.98
CA TYR A 426 -22.91 18.92 -12.04
C TYR A 426 -21.57 19.58 -12.32
N VAL A 427 -21.58 20.89 -12.60
CA VAL A 427 -20.38 21.68 -12.85
C VAL A 427 -20.32 22.87 -11.91
N SER A 428 -19.25 22.99 -11.13
CA SER A 428 -19.08 24.07 -10.15
C SER A 428 -17.64 24.54 -10.03
N ALA A 429 -17.42 25.62 -9.26
CA ALA A 429 -16.11 26.10 -8.85
C ALA A 429 -15.08 26.20 -10.00
N GLY A 430 -15.49 26.86 -11.09
CA GLY A 430 -14.64 27.15 -12.24
C GLY A 430 -14.41 26.02 -13.23
N GLY A 431 -15.10 24.87 -13.10
CA GLY A 431 -15.06 23.76 -14.06
C GLY A 431 -15.40 24.19 -15.50
N ARG A 432 -14.80 23.53 -16.51
CA ARG A 432 -14.83 23.97 -17.91
C ARG A 432 -15.27 22.91 -18.93
N GLY A 433 -15.92 21.84 -18.48
CA GLY A 433 -16.22 20.68 -19.32
C GLY A 433 -16.98 20.98 -20.62
N SER A 434 -16.72 20.17 -21.64
CA SER A 434 -17.39 20.21 -22.94
C SER A 434 -18.29 18.99 -23.11
N PHE A 435 -19.58 19.20 -23.37
CA PHE A 435 -20.58 18.14 -23.54
C PHE A 435 -21.18 18.21 -24.94
N LEU A 436 -21.08 17.13 -25.69
CA LEU A 436 -21.51 17.03 -27.10
C LEU A 436 -22.39 15.80 -27.32
N ASN A 437 -23.61 16.01 -27.83
CA ASN A 437 -24.58 14.93 -28.09
C ASN A 437 -24.89 14.09 -26.83
N CYS A 438 -24.85 14.69 -25.64
CA CYS A 438 -25.13 14.00 -24.38
C CYS A 438 -26.62 13.98 -24.07
N ARG A 439 -27.08 12.88 -23.48
CA ARG A 439 -28.47 12.68 -23.08
C ARG A 439 -28.55 12.49 -21.57
N VAL A 440 -29.38 13.27 -20.89
CA VAL A 440 -29.74 13.04 -19.48
C VAL A 440 -31.22 12.72 -19.40
N THR A 441 -31.60 11.65 -18.72
CA THR A 441 -33.00 11.22 -18.62
C THR A 441 -33.32 10.76 -17.21
N GLY A 442 -34.53 11.06 -16.72
CA GLY A 442 -35.04 10.49 -15.46
C GLY A 442 -34.40 11.05 -14.19
N SER A 443 -33.77 12.23 -14.24
CA SER A 443 -33.13 12.81 -13.05
C SER A 443 -34.14 13.20 -11.98
N ALA A 444 -33.89 12.83 -10.72
CA ALA A 444 -34.68 13.31 -9.57
C ALA A 444 -34.32 14.75 -9.17
N GLY A 445 -33.24 15.32 -9.71
CA GLY A 445 -32.96 16.75 -9.64
C GLY A 445 -32.85 17.37 -11.02
N TYR A 446 -31.71 18.00 -11.31
CA TYR A 446 -31.49 18.70 -12.57
C TYR A 446 -30.78 17.80 -13.59
N GLY A 447 -31.11 17.98 -14.87
CA GLY A 447 -30.40 17.31 -15.95
C GLY A 447 -28.93 17.77 -16.02
N PHE A 448 -28.73 19.06 -16.30
CA PHE A 448 -27.45 19.76 -16.21
C PHE A 448 -27.57 20.89 -15.19
N HIS A 449 -26.70 20.87 -14.18
CA HIS A 449 -26.62 21.88 -13.13
C HIS A 449 -25.25 22.54 -13.18
N VAL A 450 -25.17 23.73 -13.77
CA VAL A 450 -23.93 24.50 -13.93
C VAL A 450 -24.04 25.77 -13.11
N ILE A 451 -23.16 25.93 -12.13
CA ILE A 451 -23.18 27.04 -11.18
C ILE A 451 -21.86 27.81 -11.16
N ASP A 452 -21.73 28.80 -10.27
CA ASP A 452 -20.51 29.57 -10.02
C ASP A 452 -19.91 30.26 -11.27
N GLY A 453 -20.74 30.58 -12.27
CA GLY A 453 -20.28 31.17 -13.54
C GLY A 453 -19.32 30.26 -14.33
N CYS A 454 -19.46 28.93 -14.19
CA CYS A 454 -18.61 27.97 -14.87
C CYS A 454 -18.75 28.06 -16.40
N ARG A 455 -17.61 27.99 -17.10
CA ARG A 455 -17.53 28.07 -18.56
C ARG A 455 -17.69 26.67 -19.17
N THR A 456 -18.91 26.16 -19.11
CA THR A 456 -19.26 24.85 -19.70
C THR A 456 -19.76 25.03 -21.12
N THR A 457 -19.38 24.15 -22.04
CA THR A 457 -19.93 24.11 -23.40
C THR A 457 -20.92 22.96 -23.52
N LEU A 458 -22.17 23.23 -23.88
CA LEU A 458 -23.22 22.25 -24.14
C LEU A 458 -23.65 22.35 -25.60
N ARG A 459 -23.42 21.30 -26.39
CA ARG A 459 -23.80 21.24 -27.81
C ARG A 459 -24.66 20.01 -28.08
N LYS A 460 -25.83 20.19 -28.68
CA LYS A 460 -26.75 19.09 -29.07
C LYS A 460 -27.11 18.16 -27.90
N CYS A 461 -27.14 18.69 -26.68
CA CYS A 461 -27.49 17.91 -25.50
C CYS A 461 -29.02 17.84 -25.35
N ARG A 462 -29.52 16.73 -24.82
CA ARG A 462 -30.95 16.51 -24.60
C ARG A 462 -31.24 16.10 -23.18
N THR A 463 -32.24 16.70 -22.57
CA THR A 463 -32.72 16.35 -21.24
C THR A 463 -34.17 15.90 -21.31
N GLU A 464 -34.52 14.88 -20.54
CA GLU A 464 -35.88 14.33 -20.45
C GLU A 464 -36.24 13.93 -19.03
N ARG A 465 -37.51 14.06 -18.65
CA ARG A 465 -38.05 13.55 -17.37
C ARG A 465 -37.20 13.96 -16.15
N CYS A 466 -36.74 15.22 -16.10
CA CYS A 466 -35.91 15.75 -15.00
C CYS A 466 -36.76 16.55 -14.01
N ALA A 467 -36.86 16.09 -12.75
CA ALA A 467 -37.85 16.57 -11.79
C ALA A 467 -37.69 18.03 -11.34
N ARG A 468 -36.45 18.56 -11.32
CA ARG A 468 -36.18 19.98 -10.99
C ARG A 468 -35.94 20.85 -12.22
N GLY A 469 -35.90 20.26 -13.41
CA GLY A 469 -35.66 20.95 -14.69
C GLY A 469 -34.51 20.34 -15.49
N GLY A 470 -34.55 20.50 -16.82
CA GLY A 470 -33.51 19.99 -17.72
C GLY A 470 -32.16 20.71 -17.56
N TYR A 471 -32.17 22.04 -17.50
CA TYR A 471 -30.97 22.87 -17.41
C TYR A 471 -31.14 23.93 -16.32
N GLU A 472 -30.17 24.03 -15.42
CA GLU A 472 -30.06 25.08 -14.39
C GLU A 472 -28.71 25.77 -14.51
N PHE A 473 -28.75 27.09 -14.73
CA PHE A 473 -27.57 27.94 -14.86
C PHE A 473 -27.65 29.06 -13.84
N ALA A 474 -26.84 28.98 -12.78
CA ALA A 474 -26.79 30.02 -11.76
C ALA A 474 -25.63 30.99 -12.05
N ASP A 475 -25.97 32.28 -12.24
CA ASP A 475 -24.99 33.34 -12.43
C ASP A 475 -24.22 33.59 -11.12
N GLY A 476 -22.89 33.70 -11.24
CA GLY A 476 -22.08 34.29 -10.18
C GLY A 476 -22.60 35.72 -9.93
N GLY A 477 -22.83 36.08 -8.66
CA GLY A 477 -23.40 37.38 -8.29
C GLY A 477 -22.70 38.59 -8.93
N PRO A 478 -23.26 39.81 -8.76
CA PRO A 478 -22.91 41.01 -9.53
C PRO A 478 -21.43 41.48 -9.50
N ASP A 479 -20.58 40.84 -8.70
CA ASP A 479 -19.12 41.08 -8.60
C ASP A 479 -18.27 39.98 -9.27
N SER A 480 -18.86 39.02 -10.01
CA SER A 480 -18.08 37.97 -10.68
C SER A 480 -17.38 38.52 -11.94
N ALA A 481 -16.06 38.40 -12.01
CA ALA A 481 -15.24 38.81 -13.16
C ALA A 481 -15.42 37.90 -14.41
N TYR A 482 -16.46 37.07 -14.44
CA TYR A 482 -16.74 36.07 -15.47
C TYR A 482 -18.06 36.44 -16.18
N ASP A 483 -17.97 37.36 -17.14
CA ASP A 483 -19.08 37.87 -17.96
C ASP A 483 -19.60 36.87 -19.02
N SER A 484 -19.52 35.56 -18.75
CA SER A 484 -19.95 34.54 -19.70
C SER A 484 -20.38 33.27 -18.96
N GLY A 485 -21.69 33.06 -18.85
CA GLY A 485 -22.27 31.78 -18.45
C GLY A 485 -21.98 30.66 -19.47
N PRO A 486 -22.59 29.47 -19.31
CA PRO A 486 -22.33 28.34 -20.20
C PRO A 486 -22.74 28.64 -21.65
N LEU A 487 -21.97 28.13 -22.61
CA LEU A 487 -22.32 28.19 -24.03
C LEU A 487 -23.28 27.04 -24.35
N VAL A 488 -24.51 27.36 -24.75
CA VAL A 488 -25.55 26.37 -25.04
C VAL A 488 -25.98 26.48 -26.50
N GLU A 489 -25.73 25.45 -27.29
CA GLU A 489 -26.08 25.37 -28.72
C GLU A 489 -26.89 24.10 -29.01
N ASP A 490 -27.99 24.22 -29.75
CA ASP A 490 -28.85 23.11 -30.20
C ASP A 490 -29.33 22.15 -29.09
N CYS A 491 -29.46 22.63 -27.85
CA CYS A 491 -29.89 21.81 -26.71
C CYS A 491 -31.42 21.79 -26.55
N THR A 492 -31.98 20.68 -26.05
CA THR A 492 -33.45 20.51 -25.90
C THR A 492 -33.83 19.89 -24.55
N SER A 493 -35.00 20.26 -24.02
CA SER A 493 -35.61 19.71 -22.80
C SER A 493 -37.11 19.53 -23.02
N ASP A 494 -37.70 18.47 -22.48
CA ASP A 494 -39.16 18.26 -22.48
C ASP A 494 -39.90 19.13 -21.44
N GLU A 495 -39.24 19.49 -20.36
CA GLU A 495 -39.80 20.32 -19.26
C GLU A 495 -39.58 21.85 -19.40
N SER A 496 -38.78 22.35 -20.35
CA SER A 496 -38.53 23.80 -20.47
C SER A 496 -39.41 24.50 -21.53
N THR A 497 -40.39 25.27 -21.07
CA THR A 497 -40.93 26.40 -21.83
C THR A 497 -39.88 27.52 -21.86
N GLY A 498 -39.02 27.51 -22.89
CA GLY A 498 -38.13 28.61 -23.24
C GLY A 498 -36.74 28.56 -22.59
N LEU A 499 -35.74 28.15 -23.36
CA LEU A 499 -34.33 28.44 -23.07
C LEU A 499 -34.13 29.97 -23.17
N THR A 500 -34.04 30.69 -22.05
CA THR A 500 -33.62 32.10 -22.09
C THR A 500 -32.11 32.16 -22.34
N ALA A 501 -31.75 32.37 -23.60
CA ALA A 501 -30.41 32.82 -23.98
C ALA A 501 -30.20 34.29 -23.55
N PRO A 502 -29.01 34.69 -23.06
CA PRO A 502 -28.70 36.10 -22.90
C PRO A 502 -28.60 36.77 -24.27
N ALA A 503 -29.37 37.85 -24.46
CA ALA A 503 -29.37 38.64 -25.68
C ALA A 503 -28.04 39.39 -25.85
N ALA A 504 -27.54 39.43 -27.10
CA ALA A 504 -26.37 40.20 -27.50
C ALA A 504 -26.54 41.70 -27.19
N ALA A 505 -25.47 42.32 -26.67
CA ALA A 505 -25.40 43.73 -26.31
C ALA A 505 -25.58 44.68 -27.52
N PRO A 506 -26.21 45.85 -27.30
CA PRO A 506 -25.50 47.10 -27.58
C PRO A 506 -25.66 48.21 -26.50
N GLU A 507 -24.74 49.18 -26.62
CA GLU A 507 -24.29 50.33 -25.79
C GLU A 507 -25.29 51.28 -25.08
N PRO A 508 -24.82 52.15 -24.14
CA PRO A 508 -25.59 52.64 -23.00
C PRO A 508 -26.32 53.97 -23.24
N VAL A 509 -27.46 54.16 -22.57
CA VAL A 509 -28.10 55.48 -22.40
C VAL A 509 -28.49 55.69 -20.93
N VAL A 510 -28.01 56.82 -20.40
CA VAL A 510 -28.22 57.37 -19.07
C VAL A 510 -29.64 57.91 -18.93
N GLN A 511 -30.36 57.64 -17.83
CA GLN A 511 -30.91 58.67 -16.91
C GLN A 511 -31.89 58.15 -15.82
N THR A 512 -31.48 58.43 -14.57
CA THR A 512 -32.23 58.96 -13.41
C THR A 512 -33.39 58.18 -12.74
N ALA A 513 -33.05 57.66 -11.56
CA ALA A 513 -33.67 57.85 -10.23
C ALA A 513 -35.19 58.12 -10.12
N ALA A 514 -35.88 57.25 -9.35
CA ALA A 514 -36.76 57.66 -8.25
C ALA A 514 -37.19 56.48 -7.34
N GLN A 515 -36.86 56.65 -6.05
CA GLN A 515 -37.71 56.37 -4.86
C GLN A 515 -38.04 54.93 -4.44
N SER A 516 -37.37 54.50 -3.36
CA SER A 516 -37.93 53.67 -2.27
C SER A 516 -38.99 54.48 -1.49
N PRO A 517 -39.94 53.87 -0.74
CA PRO A 517 -39.61 53.15 0.51
C PRO A 517 -40.53 51.97 0.89
N GLY A 518 -40.13 51.14 1.86
CA GLY A 518 -41.10 50.34 2.62
C GLY A 518 -40.57 49.08 3.29
N LEU A 519 -40.23 49.21 4.57
CA LEU A 519 -39.80 48.17 5.49
C LEU A 519 -40.98 47.35 6.09
N LEU A 520 -40.64 46.11 6.48
CA LEU A 520 -41.19 45.30 7.58
C LEU A 520 -42.54 44.55 7.41
N GLY A 521 -42.42 43.23 7.25
CA GLY A 521 -42.75 42.31 8.35
C GLY A 521 -44.01 41.43 8.20
N SER A 522 -43.82 40.12 8.09
CA SER A 522 -44.53 39.12 8.91
C SER A 522 -43.96 37.70 8.73
N ILE A 523 -44.11 36.92 9.81
CA ILE A 523 -43.41 35.70 10.21
C ILE A 523 -44.17 34.44 9.72
N PRO A 524 -43.50 33.33 9.33
CA PRO A 524 -44.14 32.02 9.24
C PRO A 524 -44.05 31.27 10.59
N GLY A 525 -45.20 30.76 11.02
CA GLY A 525 -45.36 29.95 12.23
C GLY A 525 -44.82 28.52 12.09
N GLN A 526 -44.32 28.01 13.22
CA GLN A 526 -43.90 26.63 13.45
C GLN A 526 -45.06 25.64 13.45
N ARG A 527 -44.76 24.41 12.98
CA ARG A 527 -45.17 23.08 13.49
C ARG A 527 -44.60 22.03 12.51
N THR A 528 -44.08 20.85 12.86
CA THR A 528 -43.69 20.19 14.11
C THR A 528 -42.93 18.91 13.70
N THR A 529 -41.90 18.59 14.47
CA THR A 529 -41.18 17.31 14.68
C THR A 529 -41.77 15.98 14.15
N GLU A 530 -40.95 15.24 13.37
CA GLU A 530 -40.91 13.76 13.23
C GLU A 530 -39.41 13.38 13.16
N GLN A 531 -38.77 12.97 14.26
CA GLN A 531 -38.43 11.58 14.65
C GLN A 531 -37.60 10.78 13.63
N GLU A 532 -36.26 10.83 13.81
CA GLU A 532 -35.26 9.98 13.17
C GLU A 532 -35.27 8.53 13.73
N PRO A 533 -34.98 7.49 12.93
CA PRO A 533 -34.81 6.13 13.42
C PRO A 533 -33.41 5.88 14.00
N LEU A 534 -33.42 5.17 15.14
CA LEU A 534 -32.27 4.66 15.88
C LEU A 534 -31.51 3.57 15.11
N ILE A 535 -30.18 3.72 15.03
CA ILE A 535 -29.25 2.67 14.58
C ILE A 535 -28.70 1.96 15.83
N ALA A 536 -28.66 0.62 15.77
CA ALA A 536 -28.38 -0.27 16.88
C ALA A 536 -26.87 -0.49 17.14
N GLY A 537 -26.49 -0.44 18.44
CA GLY A 537 -25.60 -1.39 19.12
C GLY A 537 -24.12 -1.47 18.73
N THR A 538 -23.27 -0.63 19.33
CA THR A 538 -21.82 -0.88 19.45
C THR A 538 -21.49 -1.68 20.72
N ALA A 539 -20.63 -2.69 20.58
CA ALA A 539 -20.10 -3.54 21.65
C ALA A 539 -19.34 -2.74 22.75
N PRO A 540 -19.13 -3.31 23.95
CA PRO A 540 -18.58 -2.56 25.09
C PRO A 540 -17.11 -2.15 24.89
N ALA A 541 -16.81 -0.88 25.16
CA ALA A 541 -15.47 -0.33 25.19
C ALA A 541 -14.64 -0.91 26.35
N GLU A 542 -13.37 -1.20 26.08
CA GLU A 542 -12.38 -1.63 27.08
C GLU A 542 -12.21 -0.61 28.23
N PRO A 543 -11.82 -1.05 29.44
CA PRO A 543 -11.74 -0.17 30.61
C PRO A 543 -10.69 0.94 30.42
N ALA A 544 -11.12 2.18 30.65
CA ALA A 544 -10.29 3.38 30.51
C ALA A 544 -9.01 3.32 31.39
N ARG A 545 -7.86 3.55 30.76
CA ARG A 545 -6.53 3.57 31.41
C ARG A 545 -6.43 4.71 32.42
N THR A 546 -5.71 4.50 33.53
CA THR A 546 -5.54 5.54 34.57
C THR A 546 -4.51 6.60 34.15
N SER A 547 -4.71 7.86 34.53
CA SER A 547 -3.80 8.97 34.21
C SER A 547 -2.37 8.76 34.68
N LYS A 548 -2.18 8.06 35.79
CA LYS A 548 -0.85 7.72 36.33
C LYS A 548 -0.07 6.75 35.43
N ALA A 549 -0.75 5.82 34.76
CA ALA A 549 -0.11 4.88 33.85
C ALA A 549 0.40 5.59 32.60
N VAL A 550 -0.43 6.44 31.99
CA VAL A 550 -0.07 7.20 30.78
C VAL A 550 1.02 8.24 31.06
N LEU A 551 1.02 8.88 32.23
CA LEU A 551 2.13 9.72 32.67
C LEU A 551 3.44 8.93 32.86
N GLY A 552 3.36 7.66 33.27
CA GLY A 552 4.52 6.77 33.34
C GLY A 552 5.13 6.48 31.97
N GLU A 553 4.30 6.35 30.92
CA GLU A 553 4.77 6.18 29.54
C GLU A 553 5.42 7.46 28.99
N LEU A 554 4.84 8.62 29.29
CA LEU A 554 5.48 9.90 28.98
C LEU A 554 6.85 10.01 29.66
N ASP A 555 6.98 9.52 30.89
CA ASP A 555 8.23 9.54 31.64
C ASP A 555 9.27 8.56 31.08
N ALA A 556 8.82 7.44 30.53
CA ALA A 556 9.65 6.42 29.89
C ALA A 556 10.26 6.89 28.55
N LEU A 557 9.65 7.84 27.85
CA LEU A 557 10.23 8.39 26.62
C LEU A 557 11.64 8.94 26.85
N VAL A 558 12.59 8.62 25.99
CA VAL A 558 13.98 9.10 26.14
C VAL A 558 14.04 10.63 25.97
N GLY A 559 14.78 11.30 26.85
CA GLY A 559 15.02 12.75 26.80
C GLY A 559 13.76 13.58 27.08
N LEU A 560 13.61 14.70 26.37
CA LEU A 560 12.42 15.56 26.38
C LEU A 560 12.06 16.17 27.75
N ASP A 561 13.03 16.41 28.63
CA ASP A 561 12.78 16.89 30.01
C ASP A 561 12.04 18.23 30.07
N SER A 562 12.25 19.12 29.09
CA SER A 562 11.48 20.37 28.95
C SER A 562 10.00 20.07 28.63
N VAL A 563 9.76 19.22 27.62
CA VAL A 563 8.42 18.83 27.17
C VAL A 563 7.66 18.10 28.29
N LYS A 564 8.29 17.12 28.95
CA LYS A 564 7.69 16.39 30.07
C LYS A 564 7.27 17.32 31.20
N ARG A 565 8.10 18.31 31.55
CA ARG A 565 7.75 19.32 32.57
C ARG A 565 6.57 20.18 32.14
N GLU A 566 6.51 20.62 30.89
CA GLU A 566 5.38 21.40 30.38
C GLU A 566 4.07 20.60 30.37
N VAL A 567 4.10 19.35 29.90
CA VAL A 567 2.92 18.47 29.90
C VAL A 567 2.43 18.17 31.32
N ARG A 568 3.35 17.92 32.27
CA ARG A 568 2.99 17.77 33.69
C ARG A 568 2.37 19.05 34.27
N ALA A 569 2.95 20.22 34.00
CA ALA A 569 2.40 21.48 34.48
C ALA A 569 0.98 21.74 33.95
N LEU A 570 0.70 21.37 32.69
CA LEU A 570 -0.65 21.45 32.12
C LEU A 570 -1.62 20.47 32.81
N THR A 571 -1.17 19.24 33.02
CA THR A 571 -1.92 18.17 33.71
C THR A 571 -2.29 18.60 35.14
N ASP A 572 -1.32 19.13 35.89
CA ASP A 572 -1.50 19.60 37.26
C ASP A 572 -2.52 20.75 37.34
N MET A 573 -2.43 21.72 36.42
CA MET A 573 -3.39 22.82 36.34
C MET A 573 -4.82 22.34 36.08
N ILE A 574 -4.98 21.36 35.17
CA ILE A 574 -6.27 20.75 34.85
C ILE A 574 -6.83 20.01 36.06
N GLU A 575 -6.00 19.22 36.76
CA GLU A 575 -6.43 18.45 37.91
C GLU A 575 -6.84 19.35 39.08
N VAL A 576 -6.07 20.41 39.36
CA VAL A 576 -6.43 21.43 40.36
C VAL A 576 -7.72 22.16 39.95
N GLY A 577 -7.89 22.48 38.66
CA GLY A 577 -9.12 23.06 38.13
C GLY A 577 -10.35 22.21 38.41
N ARG A 578 -10.27 20.89 38.17
CA ARG A 578 -11.36 19.96 38.48
C ARG A 578 -11.65 19.86 39.97
N ARG A 579 -10.61 19.82 40.82
CA ARG A 579 -10.78 19.82 42.28
C ARG A 579 -11.50 21.09 42.76
N ARG A 580 -11.20 22.24 42.16
CA ARG A 580 -11.90 23.51 42.44
C ARG A 580 -13.36 23.47 42.00
N GLN A 581 -13.66 22.98 40.79
CA GLN A 581 -15.04 22.82 40.30
C GLN A 581 -15.88 21.89 41.19
N ARG A 582 -15.31 20.74 41.62
CA ARG A 582 -15.96 19.83 42.57
C ARG A 582 -16.23 20.46 43.93
N ALA A 583 -15.41 21.41 44.35
CA ALA A 583 -15.60 22.20 45.56
C ALA A 583 -16.53 23.42 45.35
N GLY A 584 -17.18 23.55 44.19
CA GLY A 584 -18.05 24.70 43.85
C GLY A 584 -17.31 26.02 43.62
N LEU A 585 -15.98 25.99 43.52
CA LEU A 585 -15.15 27.17 43.30
C LEU A 585 -14.98 27.42 41.80
N LYS A 586 -14.89 28.70 41.41
CA LYS A 586 -14.52 29.07 40.04
C LYS A 586 -13.11 28.55 39.74
N ALA A 587 -13.00 27.69 38.73
CA ALA A 587 -11.73 27.30 38.14
C ALA A 587 -11.35 28.30 37.04
N ALA A 588 -10.06 28.60 36.91
CA ALA A 588 -9.58 29.39 35.77
C ALA A 588 -9.81 28.60 34.48
N SER A 589 -10.30 29.25 33.43
CA SER A 589 -10.43 28.64 32.11
C SER A 589 -9.05 28.42 31.51
N VAL A 590 -8.58 27.17 31.50
CA VAL A 590 -7.29 26.82 30.90
C VAL A 590 -7.52 26.63 29.40
N LYS A 591 -6.85 27.45 28.57
CA LYS A 591 -6.78 27.20 27.12
C LYS A 591 -6.00 25.89 26.90
N ARG A 592 -6.54 24.97 26.10
CA ARG A 592 -6.02 23.58 26.00
C ARG A 592 -5.23 23.32 24.71
N HIS A 593 -5.33 24.22 23.73
CA HIS A 593 -4.64 24.08 22.45
C HIS A 593 -3.14 24.38 22.60
N LEU A 594 -2.30 23.58 21.95
CA LEU A 594 -0.83 23.66 22.06
C LEU A 594 -0.15 23.85 20.70
N VAL A 595 1.00 24.53 20.70
CA VAL A 595 1.89 24.59 19.53
C VAL A 595 3.10 23.72 19.82
N PHE A 596 3.43 22.78 18.94
CA PHE A 596 4.62 21.95 19.02
C PHE A 596 5.64 22.44 17.99
N THR A 597 6.82 22.86 18.43
CA THR A 597 7.92 23.27 17.53
C THR A 597 9.12 22.36 17.68
N GLY A 598 9.80 22.04 16.59
CA GLY A 598 11.08 21.32 16.63
C GLY A 598 11.34 20.49 15.39
N SER A 599 12.57 20.00 15.26
CA SER A 599 13.03 19.21 14.11
C SER A 599 12.26 17.89 13.95
N PRO A 600 12.33 17.21 12.78
CA PRO A 600 11.65 15.95 12.54
C PRO A 600 12.18 14.86 13.46
N GLY A 601 11.33 13.89 13.83
CA GLY A 601 11.73 12.76 14.66
C GLY A 601 12.09 13.08 16.12
N THR A 602 11.67 14.24 16.63
CA THR A 602 11.84 14.65 18.04
C THR A 602 10.70 14.18 18.96
N GLY A 603 9.73 13.40 18.45
CA GLY A 603 8.65 12.81 19.27
C GLY A 603 7.36 13.62 19.39
N LYS A 604 7.16 14.65 18.55
CA LYS A 604 5.96 15.52 18.55
C LYS A 604 4.64 14.74 18.50
N THR A 605 4.46 13.87 17.52
CA THR A 605 3.22 13.07 17.33
C THR A 605 3.01 12.09 18.48
N THR A 606 4.08 11.46 18.99
CA THR A 606 4.02 10.54 20.14
C THR A 606 3.53 11.25 21.40
N VAL A 607 4.08 12.43 21.70
CA VAL A 607 3.64 13.23 22.86
C VAL A 607 2.22 13.75 22.68
N ALA A 608 1.79 14.10 21.47
CA ALA A 608 0.41 14.50 21.19
C ALA A 608 -0.60 13.40 21.51
N ARG A 609 -0.29 12.15 21.14
CA ARG A 609 -1.11 10.97 21.45
C ARG A 609 -1.25 10.76 22.96
N LEU A 610 -0.11 10.72 23.67
CA LEU A 610 -0.08 10.55 25.12
C LEU A 610 -0.84 11.68 25.84
N TYR A 611 -0.72 12.91 25.33
CA TYR A 611 -1.46 14.05 25.89
C TYR A 611 -2.98 13.86 25.76
N GLY A 612 -3.48 13.38 24.61
CA GLY A 612 -4.89 13.05 24.42
C GLY A 612 -5.39 11.98 25.40
N GLU A 613 -4.63 10.91 25.57
CA GLU A 613 -4.93 9.83 26.53
C GLU A 613 -4.93 10.33 27.99
N ILE A 614 -3.97 11.17 28.37
CA ILE A 614 -3.94 11.82 29.69
C ILE A 614 -5.22 12.65 29.90
N LEU A 615 -5.63 13.46 28.93
CA LEU A 615 -6.83 14.27 29.04
C LEU A 615 -8.11 13.42 29.14
N ALA A 616 -8.21 12.32 28.40
CA ALA A 616 -9.34 11.40 28.50
C ALA A 616 -9.40 10.71 29.87
N SER A 617 -8.26 10.22 30.38
CA SER A 617 -8.19 9.60 31.70
C SER A 617 -8.51 10.57 32.85
N LEU A 618 -8.25 11.87 32.65
CA LEU A 618 -8.66 12.93 33.57
C LEU A 618 -10.13 13.33 33.38
N GLY A 619 -10.84 12.77 32.40
CA GLY A 619 -12.23 13.06 32.06
C GLY A 619 -12.43 14.45 31.46
N VAL A 620 -11.40 14.99 30.81
CA VAL A 620 -11.40 16.29 30.12
C VAL A 620 -11.86 16.12 28.68
N LEU A 621 -11.51 14.99 28.06
CA LEU A 621 -11.95 14.55 26.74
C LEU A 621 -12.72 13.23 26.89
N ASP A 622 -13.61 12.94 25.94
CA ASP A 622 -14.45 11.74 26.00
C ASP A 622 -13.70 10.46 25.63
N LYS A 623 -12.78 10.53 24.65
CA LYS A 623 -12.08 9.37 24.06
C LYS A 623 -10.57 9.51 24.08
N GLY A 624 -10.04 10.71 23.84
CA GLY A 624 -8.59 11.00 23.86
C GLY A 624 -7.81 10.49 22.65
N HIS A 625 -8.48 10.03 21.59
CA HIS A 625 -7.83 9.57 20.35
C HIS A 625 -7.18 10.74 19.60
N LEU A 626 -6.12 10.42 18.86
CA LEU A 626 -5.40 11.38 18.01
C LEU A 626 -5.90 11.27 16.57
N VAL A 627 -6.30 12.39 15.96
CA VAL A 627 -6.55 12.52 14.52
C VAL A 627 -5.44 13.39 13.96
N GLU A 628 -4.55 12.77 13.18
CA GLU A 628 -3.45 13.44 12.49
C GLU A 628 -3.90 13.88 11.10
N VAL A 629 -3.60 15.14 10.76
CA VAL A 629 -3.96 15.78 9.49
C VAL A 629 -2.84 16.72 9.05
N SER A 630 -2.82 17.02 7.76
CA SER A 630 -1.89 17.95 7.13
C SER A 630 -2.66 18.97 6.29
N ARG A 631 -1.95 19.81 5.52
CA ARG A 631 -2.58 20.77 4.60
C ARG A 631 -3.57 20.11 3.64
N VAL A 632 -3.24 18.94 3.08
CA VAL A 632 -4.08 18.28 2.06
C VAL A 632 -5.43 17.82 2.63
N ASP A 633 -5.48 17.53 3.92
CA ASP A 633 -6.68 17.08 4.62
C ASP A 633 -7.62 18.22 5.00
N LEU A 634 -7.07 19.43 5.22
CA LEU A 634 -7.79 20.58 5.75
C LEU A 634 -8.21 21.57 4.67
N VAL A 635 -7.36 21.77 3.67
CA VAL A 635 -7.61 22.73 2.59
C VAL A 635 -8.28 21.99 1.45
N GLY A 636 -9.52 22.40 1.16
CA GLY A 636 -10.25 21.94 -0.02
C GLY A 636 -9.89 22.82 -1.21
N GLU A 637 -9.69 22.23 -2.40
CA GLU A 637 -9.26 23.05 -3.55
C GLU A 637 -10.39 23.97 -4.13
N HIS A 638 -11.61 24.06 -3.51
CA HIS A 638 -12.69 25.03 -3.85
C HIS A 638 -12.94 26.08 -2.74
N ILE A 639 -13.44 27.27 -3.12
CA ILE A 639 -14.03 28.27 -2.20
C ILE A 639 -15.16 27.62 -1.38
N GLY A 640 -15.12 27.68 -0.04
CA GLY A 640 -16.14 27.08 0.83
C GLY A 640 -15.93 25.60 1.14
N SER A 641 -15.21 24.85 0.30
CA SER A 641 -14.89 23.44 0.56
C SER A 641 -13.83 23.27 1.65
N THR A 642 -12.97 24.27 1.80
CA THR A 642 -11.97 24.30 2.87
C THR A 642 -12.63 24.37 4.24
N ALA A 643 -13.68 25.18 4.40
CA ALA A 643 -14.45 25.20 5.63
C ALA A 643 -15.06 23.82 5.95
N ILE A 644 -15.61 23.13 4.95
CA ILE A 644 -16.20 21.79 5.12
C ILE A 644 -15.14 20.76 5.53
N ARG A 645 -14.02 20.66 4.80
CA ARG A 645 -12.94 19.70 5.11
C ARG A 645 -12.33 19.96 6.49
N THR A 646 -12.09 21.23 6.81
CA THR A 646 -11.62 21.63 8.15
C THR A 646 -12.63 21.22 9.22
N GLN A 647 -13.93 21.39 8.97
CA GLN A 647 -14.98 21.00 9.90
C GLN A 647 -15.12 19.48 10.05
N GLU A 648 -14.99 18.70 8.98
CA GLU A 648 -14.99 17.24 9.01
C GLU A 648 -13.78 16.69 9.77
N ALA A 649 -12.58 17.23 9.52
CA ALA A 649 -11.38 16.89 10.28
C ALA A 649 -11.55 17.20 11.78
N PHE A 650 -12.11 18.37 12.10
CA PHE A 650 -12.43 18.74 13.48
C PHE A 650 -13.47 17.81 14.11
N GLN A 651 -14.50 17.41 13.37
CA GLN A 651 -15.56 16.51 13.84
C GLN A 651 -15.03 15.10 14.08
N ARG A 652 -14.12 14.59 13.24
CA ARG A 652 -13.41 13.33 13.48
C ARG A 652 -12.61 13.36 14.78
N ALA A 653 -12.06 14.52 15.14
CA ALA A 653 -11.33 14.74 16.38
C ALA A 653 -12.23 15.01 17.61
N HIS A 654 -13.56 14.99 17.46
CA HIS A 654 -14.49 15.23 18.56
C HIS A 654 -14.28 14.24 19.72
N GLY A 655 -14.05 14.76 20.93
CA GLY A 655 -13.70 13.98 22.11
C GLY A 655 -12.23 13.55 22.15
N GLY A 656 -11.38 14.07 21.27
CA GLY A 656 -9.97 13.71 21.11
C GLY A 656 -9.07 14.91 20.78
N VAL A 657 -7.95 14.64 20.13
CA VAL A 657 -6.92 15.62 19.74
C VAL A 657 -6.87 15.71 18.22
N LEU A 658 -6.96 16.93 17.67
CA LEU A 658 -6.67 17.21 16.25
C LEU A 658 -5.22 17.68 16.15
N PHE A 659 -4.36 16.88 15.53
CA PHE A 659 -2.95 17.19 15.34
C PHE A 659 -2.70 17.59 13.89
N ILE A 660 -2.28 18.84 13.67
CA ILE A 660 -2.03 19.40 12.35
C ILE A 660 -0.51 19.47 12.16
N ASP A 661 0.04 18.57 11.36
CA ASP A 661 1.46 18.57 11.05
C ASP A 661 1.79 19.61 9.96
N GLU A 662 2.99 20.18 10.07
CA GLU A 662 3.48 21.27 9.22
C GLU A 662 2.46 22.39 9.01
N ALA A 663 1.82 22.86 10.08
CA ALA A 663 0.70 23.80 10.01
C ALA A 663 1.03 25.13 9.30
N TYR A 664 2.31 25.52 9.28
CA TYR A 664 2.79 26.69 8.53
C TYR A 664 2.53 26.56 7.02
N ALA A 665 2.41 25.34 6.50
CA ALA A 665 2.04 25.09 5.11
C ALA A 665 0.65 25.66 4.76
N LEU A 666 -0.24 25.88 5.74
CA LEU A 666 -1.55 26.53 5.54
C LEU A 666 -1.43 28.02 5.19
N SER A 667 -0.26 28.63 5.32
CA SER A 667 -0.04 30.06 5.05
C SER A 667 1.33 30.33 4.38
N PRO A 668 1.55 29.88 3.13
CA PRO A 668 2.76 30.12 2.35
C PRO A 668 2.93 31.59 1.91
N GLU A 669 4.18 32.02 1.66
CA GLU A 669 4.55 33.44 1.48
C GLU A 669 4.08 34.08 0.15
N ASP A 670 3.88 33.30 -0.93
CA ASP A 670 3.73 33.83 -2.30
C ASP A 670 2.37 33.57 -2.97
N ALA A 671 1.32 33.22 -2.21
CA ALA A 671 0.02 32.85 -2.80
C ALA A 671 -1.03 33.96 -2.65
N GLY A 672 -1.14 34.83 -3.66
CA GLY A 672 -2.11 35.93 -3.72
C GLY A 672 -3.61 35.55 -3.70
N ARG A 673 -3.98 34.26 -3.62
CA ARG A 673 -5.34 33.72 -3.42
C ARG A 673 -5.31 32.32 -2.79
N ASP A 674 -4.79 32.17 -1.56
CA ASP A 674 -4.71 30.87 -0.88
C ASP A 674 -5.95 30.56 0.00
N PHE A 675 -6.57 29.40 -0.21
CA PHE A 675 -7.64 28.83 0.62
C PHE A 675 -7.14 28.37 2.00
N GLY A 676 -5.83 28.25 2.20
CA GLY A 676 -5.25 27.96 3.51
C GLY A 676 -5.66 28.97 4.59
N LYS A 677 -5.92 30.23 4.23
CA LYS A 677 -6.48 31.22 5.16
C LYS A 677 -7.92 30.89 5.58
N GLU A 678 -8.73 30.35 4.68
CA GLU A 678 -10.10 29.90 5.00
C GLU A 678 -10.08 28.71 5.97
N ALA A 679 -9.10 27.82 5.85
CA ALA A 679 -8.89 26.71 6.80
C ALA A 679 -8.53 27.26 8.18
N ILE A 680 -7.62 28.23 8.22
CA ILE A 680 -7.20 28.89 9.46
C ILE A 680 -8.38 29.60 10.13
N ASP A 681 -9.17 30.38 9.37
CA ASP A 681 -10.32 31.11 9.90
C ASP A 681 -11.41 30.16 10.43
N THR A 682 -11.68 29.08 9.69
CA THR A 682 -12.63 28.04 10.10
C THR A 682 -12.14 27.31 11.35
N LEU A 683 -10.86 26.93 11.39
CA LEU A 683 -10.24 26.27 12.53
C LEU A 683 -10.32 27.16 13.78
N VAL A 684 -9.99 28.45 13.67
CA VAL A 684 -10.07 29.41 14.77
C VAL A 684 -11.49 29.56 15.30
N LYS A 685 -12.49 29.56 14.41
CA LYS A 685 -13.91 29.58 14.81
C LYS A 685 -14.29 28.32 15.58
N LEU A 686 -13.96 27.15 15.06
CA LEU A 686 -14.25 25.86 15.71
C LEU A 686 -13.54 25.70 17.06
N MET A 687 -12.29 26.18 17.16
CA MET A 687 -11.53 26.22 18.42
C MET A 687 -12.20 27.08 19.49
N GLU A 688 -12.93 28.14 19.12
CA GLU A 688 -13.67 28.98 20.07
C GLU A 688 -15.00 28.34 20.46
N ASP A 689 -15.76 27.88 19.46
CA ASP A 689 -17.12 27.36 19.62
C ASP A 689 -17.13 26.00 20.36
N GLN A 690 -16.11 25.17 20.14
CA GLN A 690 -16.03 23.80 20.64
C GLN A 690 -14.78 23.52 21.51
N ARG A 691 -14.30 24.54 22.23
CA ARG A 691 -13.08 24.49 23.07
C ARG A 691 -13.05 23.42 24.16
N GLU A 692 -14.21 22.87 24.53
CA GLU A 692 -14.32 21.82 25.55
C GLU A 692 -14.31 20.41 24.96
N ALA A 693 -14.63 20.27 23.67
CA ALA A 693 -14.82 18.99 22.99
C ALA A 693 -13.59 18.49 22.22
N VAL A 694 -12.72 19.40 21.75
CA VAL A 694 -11.54 19.06 20.94
C VAL A 694 -10.32 19.81 21.43
N VAL A 695 -9.16 19.14 21.44
CA VAL A 695 -7.87 19.79 21.63
C VAL A 695 -7.11 19.83 20.30
N VAL A 696 -6.95 21.02 19.73
CA VAL A 696 -6.07 21.25 18.58
C VAL A 696 -4.61 21.40 19.00
N ILE A 697 -3.71 20.68 18.31
CA ILE A 697 -2.26 20.83 18.38
C ILE A 697 -1.75 21.13 16.98
N VAL A 698 -1.03 22.25 16.80
CA VAL A 698 -0.34 22.56 15.54
C VAL A 698 1.15 22.28 15.69
N ALA A 699 1.75 21.62 14.71
CA ALA A 699 3.15 21.21 14.75
C ALA A 699 3.95 21.70 13.53
N GLY A 700 5.26 21.84 13.69
CA GLY A 700 6.16 22.16 12.58
C GLY A 700 7.57 22.54 13.04
N TYR A 701 8.40 22.96 12.09
CA TYR A 701 9.73 23.50 12.36
C TYR A 701 9.66 24.84 13.10
N THR A 702 10.66 25.11 13.94
CA THR A 702 10.61 26.24 14.88
C THR A 702 10.50 27.60 14.19
N ALA A 703 11.35 27.88 13.19
CA ALA A 703 11.37 29.19 12.53
C ALA A 703 10.10 29.44 11.70
N GLU A 704 9.61 28.40 11.06
CA GLU A 704 8.42 28.38 10.21
C GLU A 704 7.16 28.57 11.04
N MET A 705 7.08 27.92 12.21
CA MET A 705 5.98 28.09 13.15
C MET A 705 5.97 29.46 13.81
N GLU A 706 7.14 30.01 14.17
CA GLU A 706 7.24 31.40 14.66
C GLU A 706 6.71 32.39 13.60
N ARG A 707 7.08 32.19 12.34
CA ARG A 707 6.57 32.99 11.22
C ARG A 707 5.06 32.81 11.05
N PHE A 708 4.58 31.58 11.00
CA PHE A 708 3.16 31.26 10.87
C PHE A 708 2.28 31.93 11.94
N LEU A 709 2.73 31.88 13.21
CA LEU A 709 2.02 32.51 14.32
C LEU A 709 2.06 34.04 14.26
N SER A 710 3.16 34.62 13.76
CA SER A 710 3.28 36.07 13.58
C SER A 710 2.34 36.61 12.49
N VAL A 711 2.14 35.85 11.41
CA VAL A 711 1.23 36.20 10.30
C VAL A 711 -0.23 35.99 10.69
N ASN A 712 -0.51 35.05 11.59
CA ASN A 712 -1.86 34.66 12.00
C ASN A 712 -2.11 34.91 13.50
N PRO A 713 -2.28 36.17 13.95
CA PRO A 713 -2.49 36.49 15.38
C PRO A 713 -3.77 35.87 15.95
N GLY A 714 -4.77 35.62 15.10
CA GLY A 714 -6.00 34.90 15.43
C GLY A 714 -5.75 33.44 15.83
N VAL A 715 -4.73 32.79 15.27
CA VAL A 715 -4.27 31.46 15.66
C VAL A 715 -3.51 31.58 16.98
N ALA A 716 -2.47 32.42 17.02
CA ALA A 716 -1.59 32.58 18.17
C ALA A 716 -2.33 32.87 19.50
N SER A 717 -3.40 33.66 19.45
CA SER A 717 -4.19 33.99 20.65
C SER A 717 -5.00 32.84 21.24
N ARG A 718 -5.25 31.76 20.49
CA ARG A 718 -6.07 30.60 20.92
C ARG A 718 -5.22 29.48 21.50
N PHE A 719 -3.94 29.41 21.11
CA PHE A 719 -2.98 28.51 21.71
C PHE A 719 -2.53 29.02 23.07
N SER A 720 -2.42 28.11 24.03
CA SER A 720 -2.10 28.46 25.41
C SER A 720 -0.60 28.57 25.64
N ARG A 721 0.17 27.72 24.97
CA ARG A 721 1.62 27.56 25.12
C ARG A 721 2.23 26.98 23.85
N THR A 722 3.50 27.31 23.66
CA THR A 722 4.39 26.68 22.69
C THR A 722 5.33 25.74 23.44
N ILE A 723 5.39 24.48 23.00
CA ILE A 723 6.29 23.46 23.52
C ILE A 723 7.37 23.20 22.47
N THR A 724 8.61 23.52 22.81
CA THR A 724 9.77 23.31 21.94
C THR A 724 10.42 21.95 22.21
N PHE A 725 10.46 21.13 21.18
CA PHE A 725 11.13 19.85 21.09
C PHE A 725 12.55 20.08 20.57
N GLY A 726 13.53 19.99 21.47
CA GLY A 726 14.93 20.08 21.11
C GLY A 726 15.41 18.82 20.38
N ASP A 727 16.49 18.97 19.61
CA ASP A 727 17.19 17.83 19.04
C ASP A 727 17.79 16.95 20.14
N TYR A 728 17.84 15.65 19.88
CA TYR A 728 18.45 14.71 20.80
C TYR A 728 19.99 14.86 20.82
N GLY A 729 20.55 14.88 22.02
CA GLY A 729 21.98 14.75 22.23
C GLY A 729 22.47 13.34 21.84
N PRO A 730 23.78 13.16 21.59
CA PRO A 730 24.34 11.83 21.26
C PRO A 730 24.00 10.75 22.29
N GLY A 731 24.04 11.08 23.59
CA GLY A 731 23.65 10.17 24.66
C GLY A 731 22.14 9.89 24.75
N GLU A 732 21.29 10.74 24.18
CA GLU A 732 19.85 10.46 24.06
C GLU A 732 19.57 9.58 22.84
N LEU A 733 20.25 9.83 21.72
CA LEU A 733 20.18 8.96 20.54
C LEU A 733 20.69 7.55 20.84
N LEU A 734 21.77 7.41 21.60
CA LEU A 734 22.24 6.12 22.11
C LEU A 734 21.15 5.41 22.93
N ARG A 735 20.51 6.10 23.88
CA ARG A 735 19.43 5.51 24.69
C ARG A 735 18.24 5.06 23.85
N ILE A 736 17.94 5.73 22.75
CA ILE A 736 16.90 5.31 21.80
C ILE A 736 17.30 4.03 21.06
N VAL A 737 18.59 3.87 20.72
CA VAL A 737 19.12 2.63 20.14
C VAL A 737 19.12 1.50 21.17
N GLU A 738 19.51 1.77 22.42
CA GLU A 738 19.46 0.79 23.52
C GLU A 738 18.02 0.30 23.76
N GLN A 739 17.04 1.21 23.78
CA GLN A 739 15.64 0.82 23.93
C GLN A 739 15.17 -0.05 22.76
N GLN A 740 15.56 0.26 21.52
CA GLN A 740 15.21 -0.58 20.37
C GLN A 740 15.89 -1.93 20.39
N ALA A 741 17.15 -1.97 20.81
CA ALA A 741 17.87 -3.22 20.99
C ALA A 741 17.13 -4.10 22.01
N ASP A 742 16.78 -3.56 23.18
CA ASP A 742 16.03 -4.29 24.21
C ASP A 742 14.65 -4.76 23.70
N GLU A 743 13.91 -3.91 22.98
CA GLU A 743 12.60 -4.25 22.38
C GLU A 743 12.67 -5.40 21.36
N HIS A 744 13.81 -5.54 20.67
CA HIS A 744 14.04 -6.58 19.65
C HIS A 744 14.96 -7.70 20.14
N GLU A 745 15.16 -7.83 21.45
CA GLU A 745 16.00 -8.85 22.10
C GLU A 745 17.50 -8.82 21.72
N TYR A 746 18.00 -7.68 21.26
CA TYR A 746 19.43 -7.39 21.07
C TYR A 746 20.07 -6.76 22.31
N ARG A 747 21.39 -6.90 22.44
CA ARG A 747 22.22 -6.29 23.47
C ARG A 747 23.44 -5.62 22.83
N LEU A 748 23.87 -4.48 23.37
CA LEU A 748 25.09 -3.83 22.91
C LEU A 748 26.32 -4.50 23.54
N ALA A 749 27.27 -4.94 22.71
CA ALA A 749 28.54 -5.50 23.17
C ALA A 749 29.44 -4.44 23.84
N PRO A 750 30.45 -4.85 24.63
CA PRO A 750 31.40 -3.91 25.22
C PRO A 750 32.07 -3.02 24.16
N GLY A 751 32.04 -1.70 24.38
CA GLY A 751 32.59 -0.70 23.45
C GLY A 751 31.62 -0.20 22.38
N THR A 752 30.48 -0.87 22.15
CA THR A 752 29.49 -0.44 21.14
C THR A 752 28.80 0.86 21.52
N SER A 753 28.44 1.04 22.79
CA SER A 753 27.83 2.30 23.26
C SER A 753 28.76 3.51 23.10
N GLU A 754 30.08 3.33 23.30
CA GLU A 754 31.08 4.38 23.07
C GLU A 754 31.20 4.72 21.58
N ALA A 755 31.21 3.70 20.72
CA ALA A 755 31.26 3.86 19.27
C ALA A 755 29.99 4.54 18.72
N LEU A 756 28.80 4.16 19.19
CA LEU A 756 27.52 4.81 18.88
C LEU A 756 27.50 6.27 19.33
N THR A 757 27.99 6.56 20.54
CA THR A 757 28.07 7.94 21.05
C THR A 757 28.99 8.78 20.17
N LYS A 758 30.14 8.24 19.78
CA LYS A 758 31.07 8.91 18.86
C LYS A 758 30.43 9.14 17.48
N TYR A 759 29.81 8.11 16.92
CA TYR A 759 29.09 8.19 15.65
C TYR A 759 28.03 9.30 15.66
N PHE A 760 27.13 9.32 16.65
CA PHE A 760 26.11 10.38 16.77
C PHE A 760 26.67 11.77 17.09
N THR A 761 27.94 11.86 17.54
CA THR A 761 28.64 13.13 17.70
C THR A 761 29.21 13.62 16.37
N GLU A 762 29.63 12.71 15.49
CA GLU A 762 30.27 13.01 14.21
C GLU A 762 29.27 13.21 13.05
N ILE A 763 28.04 12.67 13.17
CA ILE A 763 27.00 12.88 12.15
C ILE A 763 26.66 14.37 11.99
N PRO A 764 26.63 14.92 10.76
CA PRO A 764 26.20 16.28 10.50
C PRO A 764 24.75 16.53 10.95
N LYS A 765 24.57 17.39 11.95
CA LYS A 765 23.25 17.82 12.43
C LYS A 765 22.79 19.06 11.67
N GLY A 766 22.27 18.83 10.46
CA GLY A 766 21.64 19.87 9.66
C GLY A 766 20.22 20.23 10.16
N PRO A 767 19.57 21.26 9.59
CA PRO A 767 18.21 21.70 9.97
C PRO A 767 17.12 20.62 9.80
N ALA A 768 17.35 19.64 8.91
CA ALA A 768 16.44 18.53 8.62
C ALA A 768 16.87 17.21 9.29
N PHE A 769 17.72 17.27 10.32
CA PHE A 769 18.20 16.05 10.99
C PHE A 769 17.05 15.25 11.61
N GLY A 770 16.99 13.96 11.30
CA GLY A 770 15.86 13.08 11.63
C GLY A 770 15.76 12.62 13.08
N ASN A 771 16.70 12.99 13.96
CA ASN A 771 16.68 12.72 15.40
C ASN A 771 16.37 11.24 15.73
N GLY A 772 15.25 10.94 16.40
CA GLY A 772 14.86 9.57 16.74
C GLY A 772 14.64 8.67 15.52
N ARG A 773 14.29 9.24 14.35
CA ARG A 773 14.26 8.52 13.08
C ARG A 773 15.67 8.08 12.68
N THR A 774 16.66 8.96 12.82
CA THR A 774 18.07 8.61 12.57
C THR A 774 18.55 7.53 13.54
N ALA A 775 18.19 7.59 14.83
CA ALA A 775 18.54 6.54 15.78
C ALA A 775 17.94 5.17 15.40
N ARG A 776 16.68 5.12 14.95
CA ARG A 776 16.03 3.92 14.40
C ARG A 776 16.76 3.38 13.17
N GLN A 777 17.04 4.25 12.20
CA GLN A 777 17.78 3.88 10.99
C GLN A 777 19.19 3.36 11.30
N THR A 778 19.88 3.95 12.28
CA THR A 778 21.18 3.45 12.74
C THR A 778 21.06 2.05 13.34
N PHE A 779 20.04 1.80 14.19
CA PHE A 779 19.80 0.47 14.75
C PHE A 779 19.46 -0.55 13.65
N GLU A 780 18.57 -0.23 12.73
CA GLU A 780 18.21 -1.08 11.58
C GLU A 780 19.44 -1.43 10.74
N ALA A 781 20.29 -0.44 10.43
CA ALA A 781 21.55 -0.67 9.72
C ALA A 781 22.53 -1.54 10.51
N MET A 782 22.57 -1.39 11.84
CA MET A 782 23.37 -2.26 12.71
C MET A 782 22.85 -3.70 12.70
N VAL A 783 21.54 -3.91 12.70
CA VAL A 783 20.93 -5.24 12.60
C VAL A 783 21.23 -5.88 11.24
N GLU A 784 21.16 -5.11 10.15
CA GLU A 784 21.50 -5.59 8.80
C GLU A 784 22.96 -6.04 8.69
N ARG A 785 23.89 -5.24 9.23
CA ARG A 785 25.32 -5.57 9.26
C ARG A 785 25.63 -6.72 10.21
N HIS A 786 24.99 -6.76 11.38
CA HIS A 786 25.06 -7.88 12.32
C HIS A 786 24.61 -9.18 11.65
N ALA A 787 23.47 -9.19 10.96
CA ALA A 787 22.96 -10.35 10.25
C ALA A 787 23.97 -10.82 9.18
N SER A 788 24.58 -9.89 8.45
CA SER A 788 25.62 -10.19 7.46
C SER A 788 26.86 -10.82 8.09
N ARG A 789 27.29 -10.35 9.27
CA ARG A 789 28.45 -10.87 10.00
C ARG A 789 28.16 -12.23 10.62
N VAL A 790 27.02 -12.38 11.29
CA VAL A 790 26.59 -13.63 11.94
C VAL A 790 26.36 -14.74 10.92
N ALA A 791 25.86 -14.41 9.72
CA ALA A 791 25.71 -15.37 8.63
C ALA A 791 27.05 -16.01 8.18
N GLN A 792 28.20 -15.41 8.51
CA GLN A 792 29.53 -15.97 8.22
C GLN A 792 30.07 -16.87 9.36
N LEU A 793 29.36 -16.97 10.49
CA LEU A 793 29.76 -17.82 11.61
C LEU A 793 29.17 -19.24 11.45
N PRO A 794 29.98 -20.30 11.56
CA PRO A 794 29.53 -21.68 11.33
C PRO A 794 28.60 -22.25 12.43
N ASP A 795 28.71 -21.77 13.68
CA ASP A 795 27.81 -22.12 14.79
C ASP A 795 27.69 -20.92 15.75
N PRO A 796 26.81 -19.95 15.45
CA PRO A 796 26.69 -18.74 16.26
C PRO A 796 26.05 -19.07 17.60
N SER A 797 26.72 -18.68 18.68
CA SER A 797 26.16 -18.77 20.03
C SER A 797 24.98 -17.81 20.21
N THR A 798 24.18 -18.00 21.26
CA THR A 798 23.12 -17.06 21.63
C THR A 798 23.65 -15.64 21.84
N ASP A 799 24.90 -15.51 22.30
CA ASP A 799 25.55 -14.21 22.41
C ASP A 799 25.86 -13.63 21.02
N ASP A 800 26.32 -14.42 20.05
CA ASP A 800 26.55 -13.96 18.67
C ASP A 800 25.25 -13.49 18.01
N LEU A 801 24.14 -14.19 18.26
CA LEU A 801 22.81 -13.85 17.73
C LEU A 801 22.21 -12.57 18.36
N THR A 802 22.65 -12.19 19.56
CA THR A 802 22.04 -11.08 20.31
C THR A 802 22.96 -9.87 20.47
N LEU A 803 24.28 -10.01 20.30
CA LEU A 803 25.23 -8.92 20.55
C LEU A 803 25.55 -8.10 19.29
N LEU A 804 25.26 -6.81 19.37
CA LEU A 804 25.68 -5.80 18.37
C LEU A 804 27.05 -5.22 18.74
N TYR A 805 27.99 -5.28 17.81
CA TYR A 805 29.38 -4.85 17.99
C TYR A 805 29.65 -3.49 17.35
N PRO A 806 30.77 -2.81 17.71
CA PRO A 806 31.15 -1.55 17.06
C PRO A 806 31.32 -1.67 15.53
N GLU A 807 31.65 -2.86 15.05
CA GLU A 807 31.85 -3.18 13.63
C GLU A 807 30.54 -3.17 12.84
N ASP A 808 29.41 -3.34 13.53
CA ASP A 808 28.08 -3.35 12.91
C ASP A 808 27.56 -1.91 12.67
N LEU A 809 28.25 -0.87 13.15
CA LEU A 809 27.85 0.51 12.87
C LEU A 809 27.92 0.81 11.36
N PRO A 810 26.94 1.58 10.82
CA PRO A 810 27.03 2.12 9.47
C PRO A 810 28.21 3.10 9.34
N GLU A 811 28.67 3.28 8.11
CA GLU A 811 29.65 4.33 7.80
C GLU A 811 29.01 5.73 7.95
N LEU A 812 29.82 6.73 8.28
CA LEU A 812 29.35 8.11 8.36
C LEU A 812 28.90 8.59 6.96
N PRO A 813 27.73 9.24 6.87
CA PRO A 813 27.18 9.72 5.61
C PRO A 813 27.93 10.92 5.00
#